data_AF-A0A2A2JWF1-F1
#
_entry.id   AF-A0A2A2JWF1-F1
#
_cell.length_a   1.000
_cell.length_b   1.000
_cell.length_c   1.000
_cell.angle_alpha   90.00
_cell.angle_beta   90.00
_cell.angle_gamma   90.00
#
_symmetry.space_group_name_H-M   'P 1'
#
loop_
_entity.id
_entity.type
_entity.pdbx_description
1 polymer ?
#
loop_
_entity_poly.entity_id
_entity_poly.type
_entity_poly.pdbx_seq_one_letter_code
_entity_poly.pdbx_strand_id
1 'polypeptide(L)'
;MRVRDGRERLPRIWLGQTSKQAFHTGTADGIVIKNLILRGVSSYSPEQNSQIGPLTKVNMFYGHNGTGKTTIGNYLQDPADLLYHQCKTQPASADREVLVYNHSFMEANFHAGSQAGVFTLNEGNIEAEKTLVAAEDAIKKLLAEHQAEVIAGNGFGESQKSNKASLLDQLWALKKPFDTGPLRYCFASLNTKERLGEKLRMLPLTPSSDDFSTLAAEAEQLQSASDAELPAIPTIRFGEGDVETSSLLSEAIAGSGDSYLSALITNLGNSDWVKRGLQYPEREQCPFCQQTLQPGFYQEIQKVFDKTYEQRIAQLKALQTRYEGGVSRLRTQFKRAEYDASEYQLLIAKLDALLTQNTQKLDAKVASPSMVVALEPTGGIIDDLTDLIAEGQRKIDVFNLKVKDKKNHLEKIKTRFWVCFRSTCDAAITSARKVHEELGVKKEAKRKLADEIRLKAQAHQNVIAESKAKITNIDQSIGSINSSLTALGLNGFMVVREEGDLPRYRLQRPEQQAGVFKTLSEGEKTLISFLYFLEVCNDEYSLFRVTKAAHSMITPMKASDVQNDYQSFWQAIKDAQSEYYFTFVHRQDELQAALMALSDEDSEFKALCRYVNRESHSDAVNLTDFGAWESLGYEYDKSRFLEYTSDDIAASFKELKAPQLAALMELPCLFAYEGTRRPMRVGRLEVKLRNNGKILFVRPIIDERIDPIEFEQIKPLQAALDIRDWEINRTHWAVKDEDLLDVLQQVGLTPDTASCIANLSRLSKGVRDSIAFDAEGLEGFNDQRALKQLLHFIKEEKPFFEPRLQPEHLRSVLCVKGKHTNSRISFQSGAFLLFGDEAVLDEEGTTNITLHRIAITNKRAILKELDRLNINESTVFPYIESSAKYIAQKFAFQASE
;
A
#
# COMPACT_ATOMS: atom_id res chain seq x y z
N MET A 1 -20.42 -11.29 38.85
CA MET A 1 -19.54 -12.04 39.79
C MET A 1 -18.26 -12.36 39.06
N ARG A 2 -17.03 -11.99 39.40
CA ARG A 2 -16.36 -11.20 40.47
C ARG A 2 -15.13 -10.58 39.75
N VAL A 3 -15.00 -9.26 39.61
CA VAL A 3 -14.16 -8.37 40.42
C VAL A 3 -13.00 -9.05 41.16
N ARG A 4 -11.75 -8.72 40.77
CA ARG A 4 -10.67 -8.37 41.71
C ARG A 4 -9.63 -7.44 41.07
N ASP A 5 -9.24 -6.52 41.92
CA ASP A 5 -8.51 -5.26 41.80
C ASP A 5 -6.99 -5.43 41.68
N GLY A 6 -6.28 -4.40 41.19
CA GLY A 6 -4.81 -4.32 41.26
C GLY A 6 -4.17 -3.21 40.39
N ARG A 7 -3.69 -2.15 41.05
CA ARG A 7 -3.28 -0.82 40.55
C ARG A 7 -1.96 -0.74 39.72
N GLU A 8 -1.96 0.28 38.85
CA GLU A 8 -0.88 1.23 38.44
C GLU A 8 0.50 0.75 37.93
N ARG A 9 0.81 1.10 36.66
CA ARG A 9 1.96 1.93 36.24
C ARG A 9 1.93 2.26 34.73
N LEU A 10 2.16 3.53 34.41
CA LEU A 10 2.23 4.15 33.07
C LEU A 10 3.37 3.56 32.20
N PRO A 11 3.25 3.58 30.86
CA PRO A 11 4.11 2.82 29.96
C PRO A 11 5.47 3.48 29.72
N ARG A 12 6.54 2.74 30.01
CA ARG A 12 7.88 2.95 29.46
C ARG A 12 7.84 2.59 27.97
N ILE A 13 8.16 3.56 27.12
CA ILE A 13 8.31 3.37 25.68
C ILE A 13 9.51 2.44 25.44
N TRP A 14 9.23 1.38 24.69
CA TRP A 14 10.11 0.32 24.24
C TRP A 14 11.23 0.86 23.34
N LEU A 15 12.49 0.69 23.75
CA LEU A 15 13.64 0.67 22.85
C LEU A 15 13.69 -0.73 22.22
N GLY A 16 13.19 -0.84 20.99
CA GLY A 16 13.28 -2.05 20.20
C GLY A 16 14.71 -2.28 19.70
N GLN A 17 15.43 -3.19 20.36
CA GLN A 17 16.48 -3.97 19.69
C GLN A 17 15.80 -5.13 18.95
N THR A 18 15.88 -5.15 17.62
CA THR A 18 16.01 -6.41 16.85
C THR A 18 16.54 -6.18 15.43
N SER A 19 17.71 -6.79 15.20
CA SER A 19 18.15 -7.52 14.00
C SER A 19 18.26 -6.80 12.63
N LYS A 20 19.51 -6.44 12.28
CA LYS A 20 20.08 -6.61 10.92
C LYS A 20 21.49 -7.22 11.02
N GLN A 21 21.55 -8.56 11.10
CA GLN A 21 22.57 -9.40 10.44
C GLN A 21 21.89 -9.89 9.15
N ALA A 22 22.48 -10.07 7.96
CA ALA A 22 23.85 -10.13 7.47
C ALA A 22 23.81 -9.55 6.03
N PHE A 23 24.83 -8.88 5.51
CA PHE A 23 26.08 -9.44 5.02
C PHE A 23 27.23 -8.52 5.40
N HIS A 24 28.21 -8.98 6.16
CA HIS A 24 29.61 -8.54 6.12
C HIS A 24 30.43 -9.51 6.99
N THR A 25 30.79 -10.66 6.42
CA THR A 25 31.92 -11.45 6.92
C THR A 25 33.18 -10.93 6.23
N GLY A 26 33.78 -9.91 6.82
CA GLY A 26 35.06 -9.33 6.43
C GLY A 26 35.53 -8.42 7.57
N THR A 27 36.66 -8.77 8.19
CA THR A 27 37.27 -8.08 9.33
C THR A 27 37.36 -6.57 9.12
N ALA A 28 36.71 -5.79 9.99
CA ALA A 28 36.51 -4.33 9.88
C ALA A 28 37.77 -3.47 10.12
N ASP A 29 38.94 -4.06 10.39
CA ASP A 29 40.16 -3.31 10.72
C ASP A 29 40.89 -2.70 9.50
N GLY A 30 40.50 -3.03 8.26
CA GLY A 30 41.18 -2.59 7.03
C GLY A 30 40.60 -1.33 6.35
N ILE A 31 39.42 -0.86 6.75
CA ILE A 31 38.64 0.14 5.98
C ILE A 31 38.94 1.59 6.44
N VAL A 32 39.29 1.80 7.70
CA VAL A 32 39.43 3.14 8.30
C VAL A 32 40.89 3.62 8.26
N ILE A 33 41.13 4.86 7.79
CA ILE A 33 42.44 5.51 7.94
C ILE A 33 42.68 5.74 9.43
N LYS A 34 43.76 5.20 9.98
CA LYS A 34 44.13 5.36 11.39
C LYS A 34 45.09 6.52 11.61
N ASN A 35 46.03 6.74 10.69
CA ASN A 35 46.95 7.87 10.76
C ASN A 35 47.12 8.58 9.41
N LEU A 36 47.20 9.91 9.46
CA LEU A 36 47.61 10.77 8.35
C LEU A 36 49.03 11.29 8.60
N ILE A 37 49.89 11.27 7.59
CA ILE A 37 51.24 11.83 7.64
C ILE A 37 51.33 12.91 6.55
N LEU A 38 51.57 14.16 6.97
CA LEU A 38 51.73 15.30 6.08
C LEU A 38 53.16 15.84 6.16
N ARG A 39 53.78 16.09 4.99
CA ARG A 39 55.12 16.66 4.87
C ARG A 39 55.29 17.38 3.54
N GLY A 40 56.05 18.47 3.52
CA GLY A 40 56.46 19.15 2.29
C GLY A 40 55.31 19.81 1.51
N VAL A 41 54.20 20.12 2.18
CA VAL A 41 52.97 20.69 1.59
C VAL A 41 52.57 21.97 2.32
N SER A 42 51.74 22.80 1.68
CA SER A 42 51.41 24.15 2.18
C SER A 42 51.01 24.15 3.67
N SER A 43 51.69 24.98 4.48
CA SER A 43 51.56 25.09 5.95
C SER A 43 52.23 23.98 6.79
N TYR A 44 52.67 22.87 6.21
CA TYR A 44 53.36 21.78 6.90
C TYR A 44 54.87 21.77 6.60
N SER A 45 55.68 21.25 7.53
CA SER A 45 57.14 21.31 7.42
C SER A 45 57.67 20.45 6.26
N PRO A 46 58.69 20.92 5.51
CA PRO A 46 59.41 20.09 4.53
C PRO A 46 60.39 19.09 5.20
N GLU A 47 60.79 19.36 6.44
CA GLU A 47 61.83 18.60 7.15
C GLU A 47 61.25 17.62 8.18
N GLN A 48 60.06 17.91 8.72
CA GLN A 48 59.42 17.13 9.78
C GLN A 48 58.05 16.58 9.35
N ASN A 49 57.76 15.33 9.73
CA ASN A 49 56.46 14.70 9.51
C ASN A 49 55.44 15.22 10.53
N SER A 50 54.30 15.72 10.07
CA SER A 50 53.13 15.98 10.92
C SER A 50 52.22 14.75 10.90
N GLN A 51 52.16 14.02 12.01
CA GLN A 51 51.31 12.84 12.15
C GLN A 51 49.99 13.21 12.84
N ILE A 52 48.87 12.72 12.29
CA ILE A 52 47.51 12.91 12.81
C ILE A 52 46.91 11.54 13.09
N GLY A 53 46.48 11.28 14.33
CA GLY A 53 45.73 10.08 14.69
C GLY A 53 45.76 9.77 16.20
N PRO A 54 45.04 8.72 16.65
CA PRO A 54 44.24 7.81 15.82
C PRO A 54 42.97 8.49 15.30
N LEU A 55 42.71 8.36 14.00
CA LEU A 55 41.50 8.83 13.34
C LEU A 55 40.37 7.78 13.49
N THR A 56 39.13 8.25 13.62
CA THR A 56 37.91 7.43 13.57
C THR A 56 37.27 7.51 12.18
N LYS A 57 36.06 6.97 11.99
CA LYS A 57 35.36 7.06 10.71
C LYS A 57 34.98 8.50 10.33
N VAL A 58 34.68 9.34 11.33
CA VAL A 58 34.36 10.76 11.16
C VAL A 58 35.40 11.61 11.89
N ASN A 59 36.02 12.60 11.23
CA ASN A 59 37.06 13.43 11.84
C ASN A 59 36.82 14.91 11.54
N MET A 60 36.88 15.75 12.57
CA MET A 60 36.64 17.19 12.50
C MET A 60 37.91 17.97 12.84
N PHE A 61 38.29 18.91 11.97
CA PHE A 61 39.49 19.74 12.12
C PHE A 61 39.12 21.22 12.33
N TYR A 62 39.42 21.75 13.52
CA TYR A 62 39.10 23.12 13.95
C TYR A 62 40.36 24.00 14.05
N GLY A 63 40.28 25.28 13.68
CA GLY A 63 41.40 26.23 13.83
C GLY A 63 41.24 27.50 13.01
N HIS A 64 42.09 28.50 13.23
CA HIS A 64 42.03 29.82 12.55
C HIS A 64 42.28 29.76 11.03
N ASN A 65 41.91 30.81 10.30
CA ASN A 65 42.19 30.89 8.86
C ASN A 65 43.69 30.84 8.57
N GLY A 66 44.08 30.11 7.52
CA GLY A 66 45.49 29.96 7.13
C GLY A 66 46.32 28.95 7.95
N THR A 67 45.70 28.16 8.83
CA THR A 67 46.38 27.11 9.63
C THR A 67 46.59 25.76 8.91
N GLY A 68 46.20 25.62 7.64
CA GLY A 68 46.45 24.39 6.86
C GLY A 68 45.31 23.37 6.80
N LYS A 69 44.13 23.67 7.37
CA LYS A 69 42.94 22.80 7.33
C LYS A 69 42.53 22.38 5.90
N THR A 70 42.51 23.33 4.97
CA THR A 70 42.15 23.09 3.56
C THR A 70 43.13 22.14 2.88
N THR A 71 44.41 22.19 3.25
CA THR A 71 45.45 21.29 2.73
C THR A 71 45.20 19.83 3.13
N ILE A 72 44.66 19.59 4.34
CA ILE A 72 44.24 18.25 4.79
C ILE A 72 43.09 17.75 3.90
N GLY A 73 42.07 18.58 3.67
CA GLY A 73 40.91 18.23 2.86
C GLY A 73 41.27 17.92 1.40
N ASN A 74 42.10 18.77 0.79
CA ASN A 74 42.50 18.61 -0.62
C ASN A 74 43.35 17.34 -0.83
N TYR A 75 44.27 17.03 0.09
CA TYR A 75 45.04 15.77 0.02
C TYR A 75 44.13 14.54 0.09
N LEU A 76 43.08 14.57 0.92
CA LEU A 76 42.18 13.44 1.07
C LEU A 76 41.22 13.26 -0.12
N GLN A 77 40.95 14.32 -0.89
CA GLN A 77 40.14 14.27 -2.11
C GLN A 77 40.94 13.83 -3.33
N ASP A 78 42.19 14.25 -3.45
CA ASP A 78 43.10 13.81 -4.52
C ASP A 78 44.49 13.43 -3.95
N PRO A 79 44.62 12.22 -3.38
CA PRO A 79 45.90 11.76 -2.84
C PRO A 79 46.98 11.52 -3.91
N ALA A 80 46.60 11.48 -5.20
CA ALA A 80 47.48 11.15 -6.31
C ALA A 80 48.16 12.37 -6.95
N ASP A 81 47.72 13.58 -6.60
CA ASP A 81 48.38 14.81 -7.05
C ASP A 81 49.87 14.82 -6.65
N LEU A 82 50.73 15.17 -7.62
CA LEU A 82 52.18 15.25 -7.49
C LEU A 82 52.63 16.14 -6.33
N LEU A 83 51.80 17.13 -5.95
CA LEU A 83 52.03 18.00 -4.79
C LEU A 83 52.10 17.22 -3.46
N TYR A 84 51.42 16.08 -3.34
CA TYR A 84 51.33 15.31 -2.09
C TYR A 84 52.25 14.07 -2.04
N HIS A 85 53.27 13.97 -2.90
CA HIS A 85 54.16 12.80 -2.97
C HIS A 85 54.89 12.44 -1.65
N GLN A 86 54.99 13.36 -0.70
CA GLN A 86 55.57 13.13 0.64
C GLN A 86 54.53 12.87 1.73
N CYS A 87 53.23 12.91 1.40
CA CYS A 87 52.12 12.62 2.31
C CYS A 87 51.67 11.16 2.21
N LYS A 88 51.22 10.57 3.32
CA LYS A 88 50.80 9.16 3.37
C LYS A 88 49.61 8.95 4.30
N THR A 89 48.73 8.02 3.94
CA THR A 89 47.69 7.46 4.82
C THR A 89 48.12 6.08 5.35
N GLN A 90 47.71 5.74 6.57
CA GLN A 90 47.96 4.42 7.17
C GLN A 90 46.64 3.83 7.67
N PRO A 91 46.20 2.64 7.20
CA PRO A 91 46.81 1.81 6.15
C PRO A 91 46.69 2.48 4.77
N ALA A 92 47.63 2.23 3.85
CA ALA A 92 47.51 2.72 2.47
C ALA A 92 46.48 1.88 1.68
N SER A 93 45.55 2.52 0.98
CA SER A 93 44.55 1.87 0.12
C SER A 93 44.09 2.82 -0.96
N ALA A 94 44.03 2.36 -2.20
CA ALA A 94 43.58 3.15 -3.35
C ALA A 94 42.04 3.14 -3.52
N ASP A 95 41.37 2.06 -3.11
CA ASP A 95 39.93 1.86 -3.35
C ASP A 95 39.03 2.35 -2.20
N ARG A 96 39.35 3.51 -1.60
CA ARG A 96 38.55 4.06 -0.49
C ARG A 96 37.80 5.31 -0.93
N GLU A 97 36.49 5.29 -0.74
CA GLU A 97 35.66 6.49 -0.84
C GLU A 97 35.89 7.36 0.41
N VAL A 98 36.41 8.57 0.21
CA VAL A 98 36.66 9.55 1.29
C VAL A 98 35.78 10.77 1.04
N LEU A 99 34.86 11.03 1.97
CA LEU A 99 33.98 12.19 1.93
C LEU A 99 34.62 13.35 2.69
N VAL A 100 34.80 14.49 2.03
CA VAL A 100 35.31 15.73 2.63
C VAL A 100 34.26 16.82 2.46
N TYR A 101 33.74 17.31 3.59
CA TYR A 101 32.82 18.45 3.57
C TYR A 101 33.57 19.74 3.23
N ASN A 102 33.45 20.19 1.98
CA ASN A 102 33.98 21.45 1.48
C ASN A 102 33.09 22.04 0.37
N HIS A 103 33.53 23.14 -0.25
CA HIS A 103 32.78 23.80 -1.33
C HIS A 103 32.45 22.85 -2.48
N SER A 104 33.38 21.96 -2.85
CA SER A 104 33.19 20.97 -3.90
C SER A 104 32.10 19.94 -3.55
N PHE A 105 32.03 19.50 -2.28
CA PHE A 105 30.95 18.64 -1.81
C PHE A 105 29.59 19.35 -1.83
N MET A 106 29.55 20.64 -1.49
CA MET A 106 28.33 21.44 -1.57
C MET A 106 27.88 21.60 -3.02
N GLU A 107 28.78 21.91 -3.97
CA GLU A 107 28.42 22.00 -5.38
C GLU A 107 27.90 20.67 -5.92
N ALA A 108 28.62 19.57 -5.73
CA ALA A 108 28.26 18.25 -6.24
C ALA A 108 26.90 17.72 -5.75
N ASN A 109 26.48 18.10 -4.54
CA ASN A 109 25.23 17.64 -3.94
C ASN A 109 24.10 18.71 -3.98
N PHE A 110 24.43 19.97 -4.26
CA PHE A 110 23.49 21.10 -4.29
C PHE A 110 23.72 21.96 -5.54
N HIS A 111 23.39 21.44 -6.73
CA HIS A 111 23.43 22.20 -7.99
C HIS A 111 22.13 22.99 -8.24
N ALA A 112 22.25 24.17 -8.84
CA ALA A 112 21.13 25.02 -9.27
C ALA A 112 20.52 24.60 -10.63
N GLY A 113 20.43 23.29 -10.90
CA GLY A 113 19.99 22.75 -12.18
C GLY A 113 18.68 21.95 -12.09
N SER A 114 17.66 22.41 -12.81
CA SER A 114 16.39 21.72 -13.10
C SER A 114 15.39 21.56 -11.94
N GLN A 115 14.37 22.44 -11.92
CA GLN A 115 13.25 22.61 -10.98
C GLN A 115 13.56 23.37 -9.67
N ALA A 116 12.90 24.52 -9.50
CA ALA A 116 13.01 25.39 -8.35
C ALA A 116 12.43 24.73 -7.08
N GLY A 117 13.29 24.06 -6.30
CA GLY A 117 13.00 23.60 -4.94
C GLY A 117 12.95 22.09 -4.71
N VAL A 118 13.38 21.27 -5.68
CA VAL A 118 13.40 19.80 -5.57
C VAL A 118 14.84 19.30 -5.53
N PHE A 119 15.21 18.56 -4.48
CA PHE A 119 16.54 17.96 -4.31
C PHE A 119 16.46 16.44 -4.48
N THR A 120 17.26 15.87 -5.38
CA THR A 120 17.54 14.44 -5.42
C THR A 120 18.81 14.16 -4.62
N LEU A 121 18.67 13.52 -3.46
CA LEU A 121 19.80 13.14 -2.61
C LEU A 121 20.57 12.00 -3.31
N ASN A 122 21.88 12.14 -3.58
CA ASN A 122 22.81 11.19 -4.21
C ASN A 122 22.64 10.86 -5.72
N GLU A 123 23.77 10.76 -6.45
CA GLU A 123 23.85 10.24 -7.84
C GLU A 123 23.25 8.82 -7.99
N GLY A 124 23.35 7.98 -6.95
CA GLY A 124 22.77 6.64 -6.94
C GLY A 124 21.23 6.60 -7.09
N ASN A 125 20.54 7.71 -6.81
CA ASN A 125 19.08 7.77 -6.90
C ASN A 125 18.58 8.07 -8.31
N ILE A 126 19.30 8.87 -9.10
CA ILE A 126 18.95 9.11 -10.51
C ILE A 126 19.03 7.80 -11.29
N GLU A 127 20.01 6.95 -10.98
CA GLU A 127 20.19 5.65 -11.64
C GLU A 127 19.17 4.60 -11.16
N ALA A 128 18.87 4.57 -9.86
CA ALA A 128 17.81 3.70 -9.31
C ALA A 128 16.41 4.09 -9.84
N GLU A 129 16.15 5.38 -10.04
CA GLU A 129 14.93 5.94 -10.63
C GLU A 129 14.78 5.56 -12.10
N LYS A 130 15.82 5.76 -12.93
CA LYS A 130 15.83 5.29 -14.32
C LYS A 130 15.59 3.79 -14.42
N THR A 131 16.21 3.02 -13.52
CA THR A 131 16.05 1.56 -13.47
C THR A 131 14.62 1.15 -13.09
N LEU A 132 13.98 1.88 -12.18
CA LEU A 132 12.61 1.61 -11.74
C LEU A 132 11.60 1.87 -12.86
N VAL A 133 11.67 3.04 -13.52
CA VAL A 133 10.79 3.39 -14.64
C VAL A 133 10.98 2.41 -15.79
N ALA A 134 12.23 2.09 -16.15
CA ALA A 134 12.52 1.11 -17.20
C ALA A 134 11.98 -0.30 -16.87
N ALA A 135 12.06 -0.72 -15.60
CA ALA A 135 11.52 -2.01 -15.16
C ALA A 135 9.98 -2.03 -15.16
N GLU A 136 9.32 -0.94 -14.79
CA GLU A 136 7.85 -0.81 -14.83
C GLU A 136 7.32 -0.82 -16.27
N ASP A 137 7.96 -0.09 -17.18
CA ASP A 137 7.63 -0.12 -18.61
C ASP A 137 7.87 -1.50 -19.23
N ALA A 138 8.97 -2.16 -18.86
CA ALA A 138 9.26 -3.53 -19.29
C ALA A 138 8.18 -4.51 -18.82
N ILE A 139 7.73 -4.42 -17.56
CA ILE A 139 6.63 -5.25 -17.04
C ILE A 139 5.34 -4.99 -17.82
N LYS A 140 4.98 -3.73 -18.08
CA LYS A 140 3.77 -3.39 -18.84
C LYS A 140 3.78 -4.03 -20.23
N LYS A 141 4.93 -4.00 -20.92
CA LYS A 141 5.10 -4.65 -22.23
C LYS A 141 5.02 -6.17 -22.12
N LEU A 142 5.73 -6.78 -21.16
CA LEU A 142 5.72 -8.23 -20.94
C LEU A 142 4.33 -8.75 -20.55
N LEU A 143 3.54 -7.99 -19.79
CA LEU A 143 2.16 -8.37 -19.45
C LEU A 143 1.25 -8.41 -20.68
N ALA A 144 1.39 -7.45 -21.60
CA ALA A 144 0.65 -7.46 -22.86
C ALA A 144 1.05 -8.66 -23.74
N GLU A 145 2.36 -8.95 -23.85
CA GLU A 145 2.87 -10.11 -24.58
C GLU A 145 2.40 -11.44 -23.96
N HIS A 146 2.45 -11.55 -22.62
CA HIS A 146 1.93 -12.71 -21.89
C HIS A 146 0.45 -12.94 -22.19
N GLN A 147 -0.36 -11.88 -22.14
CA GLN A 147 -1.79 -11.98 -22.40
C GLN A 147 -2.07 -12.42 -23.85
N ALA A 148 -1.32 -11.92 -24.83
CA ALA A 148 -1.43 -12.33 -26.22
C ALA A 148 -1.12 -13.84 -26.41
N GLU A 149 -0.06 -14.34 -25.78
CA GLU A 149 0.32 -15.75 -25.85
C GLU A 149 -0.70 -16.67 -25.15
N VAL A 150 -1.27 -16.24 -24.02
CA VAL A 150 -2.35 -16.95 -23.34
C VAL A 150 -3.62 -17.01 -24.20
N ILE A 151 -4.01 -15.90 -24.84
CA ILE A 151 -5.16 -15.86 -25.75
C ILE A 151 -4.93 -16.83 -26.93
N ALA A 152 -3.74 -16.81 -27.54
CA ALA A 152 -3.38 -17.72 -28.62
C ALA A 152 -3.43 -19.20 -28.17
N GLY A 153 -2.90 -19.52 -26.97
CA GLY A 153 -2.96 -20.85 -26.37
C GLY A 153 -4.40 -21.33 -26.11
N ASN A 154 -5.27 -20.43 -25.64
CA ASN A 154 -6.69 -20.71 -25.43
C ASN A 154 -7.42 -20.99 -26.75
N GLY A 155 -7.10 -20.25 -27.81
CA GLY A 155 -7.64 -20.50 -29.16
C GLY A 155 -7.33 -21.90 -29.70
N PHE A 156 -6.13 -22.43 -29.44
CA PHE A 156 -5.82 -23.83 -29.74
C PHE A 156 -6.62 -24.81 -28.88
N GLY A 157 -6.86 -24.48 -27.61
CA GLY A 157 -7.72 -25.26 -26.72
C GLY A 157 -9.18 -25.33 -27.18
N GLU A 158 -9.73 -24.22 -27.68
CA GLU A 158 -11.06 -24.17 -28.30
C GLU A 158 -11.11 -25.00 -29.59
N SER A 159 -10.08 -24.91 -30.41
CA SER A 159 -9.94 -25.72 -31.63
C SER A 159 -9.91 -27.23 -31.30
N GLN A 160 -9.26 -27.64 -30.20
CA GLN A 160 -9.29 -29.03 -29.73
C GLN A 160 -10.70 -29.47 -29.30
N LYS A 161 -11.47 -28.59 -28.64
CA LYS A 161 -12.86 -28.87 -28.26
C LYS A 161 -13.73 -29.02 -29.51
N SER A 162 -13.57 -28.14 -30.49
CA SER A 162 -14.29 -28.20 -31.77
C SER A 162 -13.97 -29.48 -32.54
N ASN A 163 -12.68 -29.86 -32.62
CA ASN A 163 -12.25 -31.12 -33.23
C ASN A 163 -12.86 -32.35 -32.52
N LYS A 164 -12.93 -32.34 -31.19
CA LYS A 164 -13.62 -33.39 -30.41
C LYS A 164 -15.11 -33.44 -30.74
N ALA A 165 -15.80 -32.29 -30.79
CA ALA A 165 -17.22 -32.23 -31.12
C ALA A 165 -17.49 -32.77 -32.54
N SER A 166 -16.67 -32.38 -33.52
CA SER A 166 -16.76 -32.88 -34.89
C SER A 166 -16.56 -34.40 -34.98
N LEU A 167 -15.57 -34.95 -34.25
CA LEU A 167 -15.39 -36.40 -34.14
C LEU A 167 -16.65 -37.07 -33.59
N LEU A 168 -17.19 -36.57 -32.47
CA LEU A 168 -18.39 -37.14 -31.86
C LEU A 168 -19.60 -37.12 -32.80
N ASP A 169 -19.75 -36.06 -33.61
CA ASP A 169 -20.79 -35.96 -34.63
C ASP A 169 -20.62 -36.98 -35.75
N GLN A 170 -19.38 -37.18 -36.24
CA GLN A 170 -19.07 -38.20 -37.24
C GLN A 170 -19.34 -39.61 -36.71
N LEU A 171 -18.90 -39.93 -35.50
CA LEU A 171 -19.15 -41.22 -34.85
C LEU A 171 -20.66 -41.46 -34.66
N TRP A 172 -21.41 -40.42 -34.27
CA TRP A 172 -22.85 -40.51 -34.12
C TRP A 172 -23.56 -40.74 -35.46
N ALA A 173 -23.09 -40.12 -36.54
CA ALA A 173 -23.62 -40.34 -37.88
C ALA A 173 -23.43 -41.81 -38.33
N LEU A 174 -22.28 -42.41 -38.03
CA LEU A 174 -22.01 -43.83 -38.30
C LEU A 174 -22.89 -44.79 -37.49
N LYS A 175 -23.39 -44.36 -36.33
CA LYS A 175 -24.30 -45.14 -35.48
C LYS A 175 -25.75 -45.13 -35.99
N LYS A 176 -26.21 -44.07 -36.67
CA LYS A 176 -27.61 -43.89 -37.12
C LYS A 176 -28.20 -45.09 -37.90
N PRO A 177 -27.47 -45.76 -38.81
CA PRO A 177 -28.01 -46.92 -39.53
C PRO A 177 -28.46 -48.08 -38.63
N PHE A 178 -27.99 -48.14 -37.38
CA PHE A 178 -28.31 -49.19 -36.41
C PHE A 178 -29.36 -48.76 -35.37
N ASP A 179 -30.02 -47.60 -35.55
CA ASP A 179 -31.11 -47.14 -34.68
C ASP A 179 -32.36 -48.03 -34.78
N THR A 180 -32.48 -48.75 -35.88
CA THR A 180 -33.54 -49.73 -36.18
C THR A 180 -32.91 -51.06 -36.57
N GLY A 181 -33.69 -52.14 -36.48
CA GLY A 181 -33.27 -53.49 -36.89
C GLY A 181 -32.63 -54.36 -35.79
N PRO A 182 -32.19 -55.58 -36.15
CA PRO A 182 -31.82 -56.63 -35.18
C PRO A 182 -30.59 -56.31 -34.31
N LEU A 183 -29.71 -55.40 -34.76
CA LEU A 183 -28.49 -55.03 -34.03
C LEU A 183 -28.68 -53.84 -33.07
N ARG A 184 -29.88 -53.23 -33.03
CA ARG A 184 -30.17 -52.07 -32.16
C ARG A 184 -29.80 -52.31 -30.69
N TYR A 185 -30.00 -53.53 -30.19
CA TYR A 185 -29.68 -53.88 -28.80
C TYR A 185 -28.19 -53.69 -28.44
N CYS A 186 -27.29 -53.70 -29.43
CA CYS A 186 -25.86 -53.48 -29.21
C CYS A 186 -25.57 -52.06 -28.66
N PHE A 187 -26.46 -51.10 -28.90
CA PHE A 187 -26.37 -49.70 -28.45
C PHE A 187 -27.28 -49.36 -27.26
N ALA A 188 -27.97 -50.33 -26.65
CA ALA A 188 -29.03 -50.09 -25.66
C ALA A 188 -28.62 -49.20 -24.46
N SER A 189 -27.33 -49.16 -24.10
CA SER A 189 -26.79 -48.36 -22.99
C SER A 189 -26.06 -47.07 -23.41
N LEU A 190 -26.00 -46.74 -24.71
CA LEU A 190 -25.23 -45.62 -25.26
C LEU A 190 -26.15 -44.59 -25.89
N ASN A 191 -26.75 -43.76 -25.04
CA ASN A 191 -27.75 -42.77 -25.41
C ASN A 191 -27.20 -41.36 -25.70
N THR A 192 -25.90 -41.13 -25.53
CA THR A 192 -25.26 -39.83 -25.82
C THR A 192 -24.04 -40.00 -26.71
N LYS A 193 -23.69 -38.93 -27.45
CA LYS A 193 -22.51 -38.91 -28.32
C LYS A 193 -21.24 -39.16 -27.52
N GLU A 194 -21.16 -38.59 -26.32
CA GLU A 194 -20.01 -38.68 -25.41
C GLU A 194 -19.77 -40.13 -24.97
N ARG A 195 -20.82 -40.84 -24.55
CA ARG A 195 -20.74 -42.24 -24.11
C ARG A 195 -20.29 -43.15 -25.26
N LEU A 196 -20.78 -42.89 -26.47
CA LEU A 196 -20.36 -43.61 -27.68
C LEU A 196 -18.86 -43.38 -27.97
N GLY A 197 -18.42 -42.13 -27.94
CA GLY A 197 -17.02 -41.77 -28.14
C GLY A 197 -16.09 -42.38 -27.09
N GLU A 198 -16.49 -42.40 -25.82
CA GLU A 198 -15.74 -43.02 -24.73
C GLU A 198 -15.62 -44.54 -24.90
N LYS A 199 -16.73 -45.21 -25.22
CA LYS A 199 -16.73 -46.66 -25.49
C LYS A 199 -15.77 -47.01 -26.64
N LEU A 200 -15.81 -46.26 -27.74
CA LEU A 200 -14.94 -46.48 -28.90
C LEU A 200 -13.46 -46.19 -28.61
N ARG A 201 -13.16 -45.21 -27.75
CA ARG A 201 -11.79 -44.90 -27.34
C ARG A 201 -11.15 -46.03 -26.55
N MET A 202 -11.95 -46.71 -25.72
CA MET A 202 -11.50 -47.84 -24.88
C MET A 202 -11.37 -49.15 -25.66
N LEU A 203 -11.99 -49.26 -26.84
CA LEU A 203 -11.95 -50.46 -27.65
C LEU A 203 -10.65 -50.52 -28.47
N PRO A 204 -9.87 -51.61 -28.35
CA PRO A 204 -8.71 -51.82 -29.20
C PRO A 204 -9.15 -52.05 -30.65
N LEU A 205 -8.34 -51.59 -31.60
CA LEU A 205 -8.53 -51.92 -33.01
C LEU A 205 -8.04 -53.36 -33.23
N THR A 206 -8.95 -54.26 -33.55
CA THR A 206 -8.65 -55.65 -33.91
C THR A 206 -9.22 -55.96 -35.30
N PRO A 207 -8.48 -56.68 -36.16
CA PRO A 207 -8.98 -57.07 -37.46
C PRO A 207 -10.21 -57.97 -37.29
N SER A 208 -11.25 -57.71 -38.06
CA SER A 208 -12.47 -58.51 -38.08
C SER A 208 -12.76 -58.95 -39.51
N SER A 209 -13.20 -60.19 -39.66
CA SER A 209 -13.78 -60.73 -40.89
C SER A 209 -15.31 -60.68 -40.90
N ASP A 210 -15.94 -60.24 -39.80
CA ASP A 210 -17.39 -60.22 -39.65
C ASP A 210 -18.02 -59.02 -40.39
N ASP A 211 -19.12 -59.29 -41.09
CA ASP A 211 -19.94 -58.28 -41.74
C ASP A 211 -21.19 -57.93 -40.92
N PHE A 212 -21.67 -56.69 -41.02
CA PHE A 212 -22.85 -56.26 -40.29
C PHE A 212 -24.11 -57.01 -40.75
N SER A 213 -24.21 -57.40 -42.03
CA SER A 213 -25.38 -58.13 -42.53
C SER A 213 -25.46 -59.55 -41.93
N THR A 214 -24.32 -60.23 -41.79
CA THR A 214 -24.27 -61.56 -41.18
C THR A 214 -24.63 -61.52 -39.70
N LEU A 215 -24.12 -60.53 -38.96
CA LEU A 215 -24.45 -60.36 -37.54
C LEU A 215 -25.92 -59.99 -37.32
N ALA A 216 -26.52 -59.20 -38.23
CA ALA A 216 -27.93 -58.85 -38.16
C ALA A 216 -28.84 -60.07 -38.35
N ALA A 217 -28.53 -60.94 -39.32
CA ALA A 217 -29.27 -62.18 -39.55
C ALA A 217 -29.16 -63.14 -38.34
N GLU A 218 -27.96 -63.31 -37.78
CA GLU A 218 -27.75 -64.11 -36.56
C GLU A 218 -28.56 -63.57 -35.36
N ALA A 219 -28.62 -62.25 -35.20
CA ALA A 219 -29.36 -61.62 -34.11
C ALA A 219 -30.89 -61.75 -34.26
N GLU A 220 -31.41 -61.61 -35.48
CA GLU A 220 -32.84 -61.71 -35.79
C GLU A 220 -33.39 -63.11 -35.47
N GLN A 221 -32.66 -64.15 -35.87
CA GLN A 221 -33.02 -65.54 -35.61
C GLN A 221 -33.11 -65.85 -34.10
N LEU A 222 -32.24 -65.25 -33.29
CA LEU A 222 -32.24 -65.45 -31.84
C LEU A 222 -33.35 -64.63 -31.17
N GLN A 223 -33.56 -63.38 -31.58
CA GLN A 223 -34.51 -62.46 -30.95
C GLN A 223 -35.98 -62.87 -31.07
N SER A 224 -36.36 -63.69 -32.06
CA SER A 224 -37.75 -64.17 -32.22
C SER A 224 -38.22 -65.19 -31.17
N ALA A 225 -37.35 -65.70 -30.29
CA ALA A 225 -37.70 -66.63 -29.21
C ALA A 225 -38.11 -65.91 -27.89
N SER A 226 -38.98 -66.50 -27.07
CA SER A 226 -39.40 -65.94 -25.77
C SER A 226 -38.26 -65.91 -24.73
N ASP A 227 -38.19 -64.87 -23.88
CA ASP A 227 -36.98 -64.45 -23.15
C ASP A 227 -37.08 -64.40 -21.61
N ALA A 228 -38.22 -64.71 -21.00
CA ALA A 228 -38.37 -64.58 -19.56
C ALA A 228 -37.94 -65.86 -18.83
N GLU A 229 -36.89 -65.80 -18.00
CA GLU A 229 -36.52 -66.87 -17.06
C GLU A 229 -37.64 -67.09 -16.02
N LEU A 230 -37.89 -68.35 -15.64
CA LEU A 230 -38.87 -68.72 -14.61
C LEU A 230 -38.21 -68.73 -13.21
N PRO A 231 -38.89 -68.26 -12.15
CA PRO A 231 -38.37 -68.29 -10.79
C PRO A 231 -38.24 -69.74 -10.26
N ALA A 232 -37.27 -69.99 -9.39
CA ALA A 232 -37.07 -71.30 -8.77
C ALA A 232 -38.16 -71.60 -7.71
N ILE A 233 -38.52 -72.88 -7.56
CA ILE A 233 -39.49 -73.37 -6.59
C ILE A 233 -38.79 -73.52 -5.23
N PRO A 234 -39.27 -72.86 -4.16
CA PRO A 234 -38.68 -73.02 -2.82
C PRO A 234 -38.80 -74.47 -2.30
N THR A 235 -37.84 -74.93 -1.51
CA THR A 235 -37.89 -76.26 -0.87
C THR A 235 -38.68 -76.21 0.45
N ILE A 236 -39.41 -77.28 0.77
CA ILE A 236 -40.18 -77.43 2.02
C ILE A 236 -39.39 -78.26 3.04
N ARG A 237 -39.43 -77.87 4.32
CA ARG A 237 -38.80 -78.62 5.43
C ARG A 237 -39.63 -78.55 6.70
N PHE A 238 -39.79 -79.67 7.38
CA PHE A 238 -40.40 -79.77 8.71
C PHE A 238 -39.35 -80.31 9.70
N GLY A 239 -38.90 -79.47 10.62
CA GLY A 239 -37.81 -79.82 11.54
C GLY A 239 -38.28 -80.57 12.78
N GLU A 240 -39.59 -80.60 13.02
CA GLU A 240 -40.22 -81.07 14.26
C GLU A 240 -40.75 -82.51 14.14
N GLY A 241 -40.39 -83.24 13.08
CA GLY A 241 -40.74 -84.65 12.92
C GLY A 241 -40.19 -85.55 14.03
N ASP A 242 -39.13 -85.12 14.72
CA ASP A 242 -38.61 -85.83 15.90
C ASP A 242 -39.61 -85.86 17.06
N VAL A 243 -40.48 -84.85 17.19
CA VAL A 243 -41.57 -84.82 18.20
C VAL A 243 -42.53 -85.99 18.00
N GLU A 244 -42.80 -86.37 16.74
CA GLU A 244 -43.76 -87.42 16.38
C GLU A 244 -43.37 -88.78 16.95
N THR A 245 -42.07 -88.97 17.22
CA THR A 245 -41.48 -90.21 17.76
C THR A 245 -41.04 -90.12 19.22
N SER A 246 -41.37 -89.01 19.91
CA SER A 246 -40.92 -88.79 21.29
C SER A 246 -41.48 -89.84 22.25
N SER A 247 -40.59 -90.48 23.03
CA SER A 247 -40.97 -91.49 24.02
C SER A 247 -41.93 -90.95 25.09
N LEU A 248 -41.85 -89.65 25.40
CA LEU A 248 -42.69 -88.98 26.39
C LEU A 248 -44.20 -89.08 26.08
N LEU A 249 -44.56 -89.23 24.81
CA LEU A 249 -45.96 -89.37 24.38
C LEU A 249 -46.52 -90.76 24.69
N SER A 250 -45.64 -91.77 24.69
CA SER A 250 -45.97 -93.17 24.99
C SER A 250 -46.02 -93.49 26.50
N GLU A 251 -45.53 -92.59 27.35
CA GLU A 251 -45.45 -92.76 28.80
C GLU A 251 -46.72 -92.24 29.50
N ALA A 252 -47.29 -92.99 30.46
CA ALA A 252 -48.35 -92.47 31.33
C ALA A 252 -47.75 -91.61 32.45
N ILE A 253 -47.88 -90.28 32.36
CA ILE A 253 -47.33 -89.35 33.35
C ILE A 253 -48.31 -89.25 34.52
N ALA A 254 -48.08 -90.06 35.55
CA ALA A 254 -48.86 -90.08 36.80
C ALA A 254 -48.01 -89.65 38.01
N GLY A 255 -48.65 -89.13 39.04
CA GLY A 255 -47.96 -88.77 40.28
C GLY A 255 -47.50 -90.03 41.03
N SER A 256 -46.21 -90.09 41.39
CA SER A 256 -45.54 -91.28 41.94
C SER A 256 -44.61 -90.98 43.13
N GLY A 257 -44.86 -89.88 43.85
CA GLY A 257 -44.03 -89.50 44.99
C GLY A 257 -44.27 -90.32 46.27
N ASP A 258 -43.53 -89.99 47.33
CA ASP A 258 -43.45 -90.74 48.60
C ASP A 258 -44.64 -90.46 49.54
N SER A 259 -45.85 -90.69 49.04
CA SER A 259 -47.12 -90.53 49.75
C SER A 259 -47.82 -91.87 49.84
N TYR A 260 -48.50 -92.12 50.95
CA TYR A 260 -49.35 -93.31 51.11
C TYR A 260 -50.49 -93.38 50.08
N LEU A 261 -50.84 -92.25 49.45
CA LEU A 261 -51.89 -92.15 48.43
C LEU A 261 -51.42 -92.55 47.03
N SER A 262 -50.11 -92.58 46.76
CA SER A 262 -49.56 -92.80 45.41
C SER A 262 -49.94 -94.15 44.81
N ALA A 263 -49.86 -95.23 45.60
CA ALA A 263 -50.24 -96.57 45.15
C ALA A 263 -51.74 -96.67 44.81
N LEU A 264 -52.59 -96.03 45.62
CA LEU A 264 -54.03 -96.01 45.40
C LEU A 264 -54.41 -95.21 44.14
N ILE A 265 -53.82 -94.02 43.98
CA ILE A 265 -54.07 -93.14 42.83
C ILE A 265 -53.65 -93.82 41.52
N THR A 266 -52.52 -94.52 41.56
CA THR A 266 -51.99 -95.29 40.41
C THR A 266 -52.93 -96.45 40.06
N ASN A 267 -53.35 -97.25 41.04
CA ASN A 267 -54.24 -98.40 40.82
C ASN A 267 -55.62 -98.00 40.28
N LEU A 268 -56.13 -96.85 40.70
CA LEU A 268 -57.42 -96.33 40.23
C LEU A 268 -57.32 -95.63 38.85
N GLY A 269 -56.11 -95.38 38.34
CA GLY A 269 -55.90 -94.67 37.08
C GLY A 269 -56.40 -93.20 37.09
N ASN A 270 -56.59 -92.62 38.27
CA ASN A 270 -57.27 -91.32 38.44
C ASN A 270 -56.31 -90.15 38.74
N SER A 271 -55.02 -90.30 38.44
CA SER A 271 -53.98 -89.29 38.72
C SER A 271 -54.34 -87.89 38.19
N ASP A 272 -54.85 -87.79 36.95
CA ASP A 272 -55.22 -86.50 36.34
C ASP A 272 -56.47 -85.88 37.01
N TRP A 273 -57.40 -86.72 37.45
CA TRP A 273 -58.56 -86.27 38.22
C TRP A 273 -58.14 -85.70 39.59
N VAL A 274 -57.24 -86.41 40.29
CA VAL A 274 -56.70 -85.94 41.58
C VAL A 274 -55.91 -84.64 41.41
N LYS A 275 -55.09 -84.51 40.36
CA LYS A 275 -54.34 -83.26 40.08
C LYS A 275 -55.26 -82.09 39.80
N ARG A 276 -56.37 -82.30 39.07
CA ARG A 276 -57.41 -81.27 38.87
C ARG A 276 -58.06 -80.85 40.19
N GLY A 277 -58.27 -81.80 41.10
CA GLY A 277 -58.80 -81.52 42.44
C GLY A 277 -57.92 -80.60 43.29
N LEU A 278 -56.61 -80.58 43.08
CA LEU A 278 -55.68 -79.65 43.76
C LEU A 278 -55.86 -78.18 43.35
N GLN A 279 -56.69 -77.86 42.36
CA GLN A 279 -57.00 -76.47 42.01
C GLN A 279 -57.95 -75.80 43.01
N TYR A 280 -58.70 -76.59 43.79
CA TYR A 280 -59.56 -76.05 44.84
C TYR A 280 -58.72 -75.64 46.07
N PRO A 281 -59.08 -74.56 46.77
CA PRO A 281 -58.33 -74.09 47.94
C PRO A 281 -58.38 -75.11 49.09
N GLU A 282 -57.31 -75.16 49.88
CA GLU A 282 -57.20 -76.06 51.03
C GLU A 282 -58.29 -75.76 52.08
N ARG A 283 -59.02 -76.81 52.50
CA ARG A 283 -60.13 -76.73 53.46
C ARG A 283 -60.19 -77.99 54.31
N GLU A 284 -60.76 -77.90 55.51
CA GLU A 284 -60.95 -79.08 56.38
C GLU A 284 -61.95 -80.10 55.84
N GLN A 285 -62.86 -79.68 54.95
CA GLN A 285 -63.82 -80.56 54.29
C GLN A 285 -63.42 -80.80 52.83
N CYS A 286 -63.57 -82.04 52.37
CA CYS A 286 -63.31 -82.42 50.99
C CYS A 286 -64.21 -81.65 50.01
N PRO A 287 -63.66 -80.98 48.98
CA PRO A 287 -64.46 -80.19 48.03
C PRO A 287 -65.40 -81.04 47.16
N PHE A 288 -65.23 -82.36 47.13
CA PHE A 288 -66.04 -83.27 46.31
C PHE A 288 -67.14 -83.98 47.11
N CYS A 289 -66.79 -84.61 48.24
CA CYS A 289 -67.73 -85.40 49.05
C CYS A 289 -68.14 -84.73 50.37
N GLN A 290 -67.58 -83.56 50.69
CA GLN A 290 -67.87 -82.75 51.89
C GLN A 290 -67.52 -83.42 53.24
N GLN A 291 -66.84 -84.56 53.22
CA GLN A 291 -66.37 -85.22 54.44
C GLN A 291 -65.14 -84.51 55.03
N THR A 292 -65.01 -84.53 56.36
CA THR A 292 -63.84 -84.00 57.06
C THR A 292 -62.57 -84.77 56.69
N LEU A 293 -61.51 -84.05 56.32
CA LEU A 293 -60.23 -84.60 55.89
C LEU A 293 -59.31 -84.83 57.09
N GLN A 294 -58.41 -85.81 56.96
CA GLN A 294 -57.37 -86.04 57.96
C GLN A 294 -56.38 -84.86 58.00
N PRO A 295 -55.81 -84.53 59.18
CA PRO A 295 -54.77 -83.51 59.29
C PRO A 295 -53.59 -83.80 58.34
N GLY A 296 -53.13 -82.78 57.60
CA GLY A 296 -52.02 -82.92 56.66
C GLY A 296 -52.36 -83.58 55.30
N PHE A 297 -53.63 -83.89 55.01
CA PHE A 297 -54.06 -84.56 53.78
C PHE A 297 -53.59 -83.88 52.47
N TYR A 298 -53.66 -82.54 52.37
CA TYR A 298 -53.18 -81.82 51.18
C TYR A 298 -51.67 -81.91 51.00
N GLN A 299 -50.89 -81.97 52.08
CA GLN A 299 -49.43 -82.16 52.01
C GLN A 299 -49.11 -83.55 51.45
N GLU A 300 -49.87 -84.57 51.87
CA GLU A 300 -49.73 -85.94 51.36
C GLU A 300 -50.17 -86.07 49.89
N ILE A 301 -51.18 -85.33 49.43
CA ILE A 301 -51.52 -85.27 47.99
C ILE A 301 -50.46 -84.47 47.19
N GLN A 302 -49.94 -83.37 47.74
CA GLN A 302 -48.88 -82.60 47.08
C GLN A 302 -47.61 -83.44 46.90
N LYS A 303 -47.26 -84.29 47.88
CA LYS A 303 -46.16 -85.28 47.75
C LYS A 303 -46.33 -86.25 46.59
N VAL A 304 -47.57 -86.58 46.18
CA VAL A 304 -47.83 -87.47 45.02
C VAL A 304 -47.34 -86.83 43.72
N PHE A 305 -47.42 -85.50 43.59
CA PHE A 305 -46.99 -84.75 42.42
C PHE A 305 -45.66 -84.03 42.68
N ASP A 306 -44.60 -84.81 42.74
CA ASP A 306 -43.24 -84.36 43.03
C ASP A 306 -42.61 -83.53 41.89
N LYS A 307 -41.37 -83.09 42.10
CA LYS A 307 -40.58 -82.36 41.10
C LYS A 307 -40.42 -83.14 39.79
N THR A 308 -40.39 -84.48 39.84
CA THR A 308 -40.25 -85.34 38.66
C THR A 308 -41.49 -85.24 37.79
N TYR A 309 -42.68 -85.31 38.38
CA TYR A 309 -43.95 -85.10 37.67
C TYR A 309 -44.00 -83.71 37.01
N GLU A 310 -43.67 -82.65 37.75
CA GLU A 310 -43.69 -81.27 37.24
C GLU A 310 -42.70 -81.08 36.08
N GLN A 311 -41.51 -81.67 36.16
CA GLN A 311 -40.51 -81.64 35.08
C GLN A 311 -41.02 -82.34 33.80
N ARG A 312 -41.67 -83.50 33.94
CA ARG A 312 -42.24 -84.23 32.78
C ARG A 312 -43.38 -83.44 32.12
N ILE A 313 -44.23 -82.77 32.91
CA ILE A 313 -45.26 -81.87 32.37
C ILE A 313 -44.65 -80.67 31.64
N ALA A 314 -43.59 -80.07 32.19
CA ALA A 314 -42.89 -78.97 31.52
C ALA A 314 -42.26 -79.42 30.19
N GLN A 315 -41.64 -80.61 30.15
CA GLN A 315 -41.11 -81.20 28.92
C GLN A 315 -42.21 -81.48 27.88
N LEU A 316 -43.36 -81.98 28.32
CA LEU A 316 -44.50 -82.24 27.43
C LEU A 316 -45.06 -80.95 26.81
N LYS A 317 -45.23 -79.90 27.60
CA LYS A 317 -45.65 -78.58 27.10
C LYS A 317 -44.62 -77.98 26.14
N ALA A 318 -43.33 -78.13 26.44
CA ALA A 318 -42.27 -77.67 25.54
C ALA A 318 -42.30 -78.40 24.19
N LEU A 319 -42.57 -79.71 24.17
CA LEU A 319 -42.76 -80.50 22.95
C LEU A 319 -43.98 -80.02 22.14
N GLN A 320 -45.12 -79.79 22.81
CA GLN A 320 -46.33 -79.26 22.17
C GLN A 320 -46.05 -77.90 21.50
N THR A 321 -45.50 -76.93 22.24
CA THR A 321 -45.20 -75.60 21.70
C THR A 321 -44.21 -75.66 20.54
N ARG A 322 -43.22 -76.56 20.61
CA ARG A 322 -42.25 -76.75 19.51
C ARG A 322 -42.96 -77.25 18.25
N TYR A 323 -43.80 -78.28 18.38
CA TYR A 323 -44.52 -78.88 17.26
C TYR A 323 -45.51 -77.90 16.62
N GLU A 324 -46.33 -77.22 17.42
CA GLU A 324 -47.27 -76.18 16.94
C GLU A 324 -46.55 -75.04 16.22
N GLY A 325 -45.39 -74.62 16.74
CA GLY A 325 -44.53 -73.65 16.09
C GLY A 325 -44.04 -74.12 14.73
N GLY A 326 -43.66 -75.40 14.61
CA GLY A 326 -43.30 -76.05 13.34
C GLY A 326 -44.44 -76.07 12.34
N VAL A 327 -45.62 -76.51 12.78
CA VAL A 327 -46.85 -76.57 11.96
C VAL A 327 -47.20 -75.19 11.40
N SER A 328 -47.16 -74.15 12.23
CA SER A 328 -47.48 -72.78 11.83
C SER A 328 -46.50 -72.23 10.77
N ARG A 329 -45.19 -72.51 10.92
CA ARG A 329 -44.18 -72.16 9.91
C ARG A 329 -44.45 -72.85 8.58
N LEU A 330 -44.77 -74.15 8.63
CA LEU A 330 -45.02 -74.95 7.44
C LEU A 330 -46.29 -74.46 6.68
N ARG A 331 -47.37 -74.19 7.41
CA ARG A 331 -48.61 -73.60 6.86
C ARG A 331 -48.39 -72.25 6.18
N THR A 332 -47.45 -71.46 6.69
CA THR A 332 -47.10 -70.18 6.07
C THR A 332 -46.36 -70.38 4.74
N GLN A 333 -45.53 -71.42 4.64
CA GLN A 333 -44.83 -71.75 3.40
C GLN A 333 -45.79 -72.22 2.30
N PHE A 334 -46.84 -72.96 2.63
CA PHE A 334 -47.82 -73.47 1.67
C PHE A 334 -48.63 -72.37 0.94
N LYS A 335 -48.62 -71.12 1.42
CA LYS A 335 -49.37 -70.00 0.83
C LYS A 335 -48.64 -69.29 -0.33
N ARG A 336 -47.45 -69.78 -0.73
CA ARG A 336 -46.67 -69.18 -1.81
C ARG A 336 -47.23 -69.60 -3.18
N ALA A 337 -47.23 -68.68 -4.15
CA ALA A 337 -47.84 -68.88 -5.47
C ALA A 337 -47.21 -70.05 -6.26
N GLU A 338 -45.95 -70.36 -5.98
CA GLU A 338 -45.23 -71.49 -6.57
C GLU A 338 -45.86 -72.86 -6.25
N TYR A 339 -46.73 -72.93 -5.24
CA TYR A 339 -47.47 -74.14 -4.86
C TYR A 339 -48.93 -74.17 -5.32
N ASP A 340 -49.37 -73.24 -6.17
CA ASP A 340 -50.79 -73.15 -6.60
C ASP A 340 -51.22 -74.31 -7.51
N ALA A 341 -50.28 -75.08 -8.07
CA ALA A 341 -50.62 -76.21 -8.94
C ALA A 341 -51.39 -77.31 -8.19
N SER A 342 -52.39 -77.90 -8.85
CA SER A 342 -53.31 -78.89 -8.26
C SER A 342 -52.60 -80.10 -7.65
N GLU A 343 -51.47 -80.49 -8.21
CA GLU A 343 -50.64 -81.61 -7.74
C GLU A 343 -50.00 -81.31 -6.36
N TYR A 344 -49.51 -80.08 -6.14
CA TYR A 344 -48.98 -79.65 -4.84
C TYR A 344 -50.09 -79.50 -3.80
N GLN A 345 -51.22 -78.88 -4.20
CA GLN A 345 -52.35 -78.63 -3.31
C GLN A 345 -52.95 -79.91 -2.73
N LEU A 346 -52.97 -81.01 -3.49
CA LEU A 346 -53.44 -82.31 -3.02
C LEU A 346 -52.59 -82.85 -1.87
N LEU A 347 -51.26 -82.85 -2.03
CA LEU A 347 -50.32 -83.32 -1.00
C LEU A 347 -50.28 -82.39 0.21
N ILE A 348 -50.34 -81.07 -0.02
CA ILE A 348 -50.40 -80.06 1.04
C ILE A 348 -51.66 -80.25 1.90
N ALA A 349 -52.83 -80.46 1.29
CA ALA A 349 -54.07 -80.69 2.03
C ALA A 349 -54.00 -81.97 2.88
N LYS A 350 -53.40 -83.05 2.32
CA LYS A 350 -53.18 -84.31 3.04
C LYS A 350 -52.26 -84.12 4.25
N LEU A 351 -51.16 -83.38 4.07
CA LEU A 351 -50.20 -83.07 5.13
C LEU A 351 -50.83 -82.19 6.22
N ASP A 352 -51.60 -81.15 5.83
CA ASP A 352 -52.25 -80.25 6.78
C ASP A 352 -53.30 -80.95 7.67
N ALA A 353 -54.05 -81.89 7.09
CA ALA A 353 -54.98 -82.74 7.84
C ALA A 353 -54.24 -83.59 8.90
N LEU A 354 -53.12 -84.21 8.51
CA LEU A 354 -52.30 -85.01 9.41
C LEU A 354 -51.68 -84.19 10.55
N LEU A 355 -51.14 -83.01 10.23
CA LEU A 355 -50.58 -82.08 11.22
C LEU A 355 -51.65 -81.61 12.21
N THR A 356 -52.87 -81.36 11.73
CA THR A 356 -54.02 -80.99 12.58
C THR A 356 -54.37 -82.13 13.54
N GLN A 357 -54.44 -83.36 13.04
CA GLN A 357 -54.72 -84.54 13.86
C GLN A 357 -53.63 -84.75 14.94
N ASN A 358 -52.37 -84.59 14.58
CA ASN A 358 -51.26 -84.69 15.54
C ASN A 358 -51.29 -83.58 16.59
N THR A 359 -51.65 -82.37 16.21
CA THR A 359 -51.80 -81.24 17.16
C THR A 359 -52.92 -81.55 18.16
N GLN A 360 -54.08 -82.03 17.71
CA GLN A 360 -55.19 -82.43 18.59
C GLN A 360 -54.80 -83.57 19.55
N LYS A 361 -54.02 -84.53 19.08
CA LYS A 361 -53.47 -85.63 19.89
C LYS A 361 -52.52 -85.10 20.98
N LEU A 362 -51.66 -84.13 20.67
CA LEU A 362 -50.80 -83.45 21.66
C LEU A 362 -51.61 -82.64 22.68
N ASP A 363 -52.63 -81.91 22.23
CA ASP A 363 -53.53 -81.15 23.11
C ASP A 363 -54.21 -82.08 24.13
N ALA A 364 -54.72 -83.23 23.66
CA ALA A 364 -55.34 -84.24 24.51
C ALA A 364 -54.35 -84.82 25.54
N LYS A 365 -53.10 -85.08 25.12
CA LYS A 365 -52.02 -85.57 26.00
C LYS A 365 -51.63 -84.54 27.06
N VAL A 366 -51.62 -83.25 26.74
CA VAL A 366 -51.31 -82.18 27.70
C VAL A 366 -52.48 -81.96 28.68
N ALA A 367 -53.72 -82.09 28.21
CA ALA A 367 -54.92 -82.00 29.05
C ALA A 367 -55.06 -83.19 30.01
N SER A 368 -54.63 -84.39 29.60
CA SER A 368 -54.63 -85.60 30.41
C SER A 368 -53.27 -86.32 30.34
N PRO A 369 -52.27 -85.88 31.14
CA PRO A 369 -50.90 -86.41 31.09
C PRO A 369 -50.77 -87.92 31.33
N SER A 370 -51.72 -88.54 32.05
CA SER A 370 -51.73 -89.99 32.26
C SER A 370 -52.15 -90.80 31.03
N MET A 371 -52.75 -90.16 30.00
CA MET A 371 -53.15 -90.81 28.75
C MET A 371 -51.95 -91.11 27.86
N VAL A 372 -51.95 -92.23 27.14
CA VAL A 372 -50.91 -92.56 26.15
C VAL A 372 -51.37 -92.14 24.76
N VAL A 373 -50.50 -91.45 24.01
CA VAL A 373 -50.81 -90.95 22.65
C VAL A 373 -49.66 -91.26 21.69
N ALA A 374 -50.00 -91.64 20.47
CA ALA A 374 -49.04 -91.84 19.38
C ALA A 374 -49.39 -90.90 18.21
N LEU A 375 -48.41 -90.10 17.77
CA LEU A 375 -48.54 -89.24 16.60
C LEU A 375 -48.27 -90.03 15.33
N GLU A 376 -48.86 -89.58 14.23
CA GLU A 376 -48.64 -90.19 12.92
C GLU A 376 -47.49 -89.48 12.21
N PRO A 377 -46.53 -90.22 11.61
CA PRO A 377 -45.35 -89.62 11.01
C PRO A 377 -45.69 -88.82 9.75
N THR A 378 -45.22 -87.58 9.67
CA THR A 378 -45.45 -86.68 8.51
C THR A 378 -44.39 -86.83 7.42
N GLY A 379 -43.26 -87.46 7.74
CA GLY A 379 -42.08 -87.59 6.86
C GLY A 379 -42.40 -88.09 5.45
N GLY A 380 -43.20 -89.15 5.31
CA GLY A 380 -43.51 -89.71 3.99
C GLY A 380 -44.24 -88.73 3.05
N ILE A 381 -45.17 -87.92 3.56
CA ILE A 381 -45.88 -86.92 2.74
C ILE A 381 -44.95 -85.75 2.40
N ILE A 382 -44.03 -85.42 3.30
CA ILE A 382 -43.01 -84.38 3.07
C ILE A 382 -42.01 -84.83 2.01
N ASP A 383 -41.61 -86.09 2.01
CA ASP A 383 -40.74 -86.69 1.00
C ASP A 383 -41.42 -86.69 -0.37
N ASP A 384 -42.69 -87.15 -0.46
CA ASP A 384 -43.50 -87.10 -1.69
C ASP A 384 -43.59 -85.68 -2.27
N LEU A 385 -43.79 -84.68 -1.39
CA LEU A 385 -43.87 -83.27 -1.79
C LEU A 385 -42.52 -82.72 -2.24
N THR A 386 -41.43 -83.15 -1.60
CA THR A 386 -40.05 -82.77 -1.95
C THR A 386 -39.66 -83.32 -3.32
N ASP A 387 -40.03 -84.57 -3.62
CA ASP A 387 -39.78 -85.21 -4.91
C ASP A 387 -40.54 -84.50 -6.05
N LEU A 388 -41.79 -84.13 -5.80
CA LEU A 388 -42.60 -83.38 -6.77
C LEU A 388 -41.99 -81.99 -7.06
N ILE A 389 -41.52 -81.28 -6.03
CA ILE A 389 -40.81 -80.00 -6.18
C ILE A 389 -39.53 -80.18 -6.99
N ALA A 390 -38.76 -81.24 -6.74
CA ALA A 390 -37.51 -81.51 -7.47
C ALA A 390 -37.75 -81.79 -8.96
N GLU A 391 -38.85 -82.44 -9.33
CA GLU A 391 -39.26 -82.61 -10.73
C GLU A 391 -39.65 -81.27 -11.38
N GLY A 392 -40.44 -80.45 -10.67
CA GLY A 392 -40.80 -79.10 -11.14
C GLY A 392 -39.57 -78.21 -11.38
N GLN A 393 -38.62 -78.23 -10.43
CA GLN A 393 -37.38 -77.45 -10.52
C GLN A 393 -36.52 -77.87 -11.72
N ARG A 394 -36.40 -79.18 -12.01
CA ARG A 394 -35.66 -79.68 -13.18
C ARG A 394 -36.19 -79.10 -14.50
N LYS A 395 -37.51 -78.96 -14.64
CA LYS A 395 -38.12 -78.37 -15.84
C LYS A 395 -37.80 -76.88 -15.98
N ILE A 396 -37.82 -76.14 -14.86
CA ILE A 396 -37.43 -74.72 -14.81
C ILE A 396 -35.96 -74.55 -15.17
N ASP A 397 -35.07 -75.39 -14.63
CA ASP A 397 -33.63 -75.33 -14.91
C ASP A 397 -33.31 -75.56 -16.39
N VAL A 398 -33.95 -76.57 -17.03
CA VAL A 398 -33.80 -76.84 -18.47
C VAL A 398 -34.27 -75.65 -19.32
N PHE A 399 -35.38 -75.01 -18.93
CA PHE A 399 -35.90 -73.85 -19.63
C PHE A 399 -34.99 -72.62 -19.46
N ASN A 400 -34.56 -72.31 -18.24
CA ASN A 400 -33.67 -71.20 -17.96
C ASN A 400 -32.29 -71.39 -18.62
N LEU A 401 -31.78 -72.62 -18.72
CA LEU A 401 -30.55 -72.92 -19.47
C LEU A 401 -30.67 -72.52 -20.95
N LYS A 402 -31.80 -72.83 -21.59
CA LYS A 402 -32.07 -72.44 -22.99
C LYS A 402 -32.13 -70.91 -23.17
N VAL A 403 -32.74 -70.20 -22.23
CA VAL A 403 -32.77 -68.71 -22.23
C VAL A 403 -31.36 -68.13 -22.03
N LYS A 404 -30.57 -68.73 -21.12
CA LYS A 404 -29.18 -68.34 -20.86
C LYS A 404 -28.28 -68.54 -22.07
N ASP A 405 -28.42 -69.64 -22.80
CA ASP A 405 -27.67 -69.87 -24.03
C ASP A 405 -28.00 -68.82 -25.10
N LYS A 406 -29.27 -68.50 -25.32
CA LYS A 406 -29.68 -67.41 -26.21
C LYS A 406 -29.03 -66.07 -25.81
N LYS A 407 -29.09 -65.71 -24.52
CA LYS A 407 -28.47 -64.48 -23.99
C LYS A 407 -26.95 -64.45 -24.21
N ASN A 408 -26.28 -65.57 -23.97
CA ASN A 408 -24.84 -65.72 -24.22
C ASN A 408 -24.49 -65.54 -25.71
N HIS A 409 -25.29 -66.10 -26.62
CA HIS A 409 -25.09 -65.93 -28.06
C HIS A 409 -25.30 -64.47 -28.51
N LEU A 410 -26.32 -63.78 -28.00
CA LEU A 410 -26.51 -62.35 -28.26
C LEU A 410 -25.33 -61.50 -27.75
N GLU A 411 -24.77 -61.79 -26.57
CA GLU A 411 -23.57 -61.07 -26.09
C GLU A 411 -22.31 -61.36 -26.93
N LYS A 412 -22.17 -62.57 -27.49
CA LYS A 412 -21.10 -62.88 -28.46
C LYS A 412 -21.26 -62.06 -29.75
N ILE A 413 -22.47 -61.98 -30.29
CA ILE A 413 -22.78 -61.17 -31.48
C ILE A 413 -22.48 -59.69 -31.21
N LYS A 414 -22.91 -59.17 -30.05
CA LYS A 414 -22.61 -57.80 -29.62
C LYS A 414 -21.12 -57.52 -29.51
N THR A 415 -20.33 -58.48 -29.04
CA THR A 415 -18.86 -58.34 -28.97
C THR A 415 -18.25 -58.23 -30.37
N ARG A 416 -18.63 -59.12 -31.30
CA ARG A 416 -18.20 -59.09 -32.71
C ARG A 416 -18.63 -57.80 -33.41
N PHE A 417 -19.86 -57.35 -33.16
CA PHE A 417 -20.39 -56.08 -33.65
C PHE A 417 -19.51 -54.90 -33.27
N TRP A 418 -19.11 -54.79 -32.00
CA TRP A 418 -18.28 -53.67 -31.52
C TRP A 418 -16.89 -53.65 -32.15
N VAL A 419 -16.33 -54.82 -32.50
CA VAL A 419 -15.06 -54.89 -33.25
C VAL A 419 -15.24 -54.34 -34.67
N CYS A 420 -16.29 -54.76 -35.37
CA CYS A 420 -16.59 -54.27 -36.72
C CYS A 420 -16.87 -52.75 -36.71
N PHE A 421 -17.69 -52.29 -35.77
CA PHE A 421 -18.04 -50.87 -35.61
C PHE A 421 -16.83 -50.00 -35.26
N ARG A 422 -15.91 -50.48 -34.41
CA ARG A 422 -14.65 -49.78 -34.11
C ARG A 422 -13.77 -49.64 -35.36
N SER A 423 -13.74 -50.66 -36.22
CA SER A 423 -12.97 -50.63 -37.47
C SER A 423 -13.51 -49.58 -38.44
N THR A 424 -14.84 -49.49 -38.62
CA THR A 424 -15.48 -48.45 -39.44
C THR A 424 -15.19 -47.04 -38.94
N CYS A 425 -15.10 -46.86 -37.62
CA CYS A 425 -14.83 -45.57 -36.99
C CYS A 425 -13.33 -45.18 -36.99
N ASP A 426 -12.41 -46.08 -37.37
CA ASP A 426 -10.99 -45.89 -37.11
C ASP A 426 -10.37 -44.72 -37.86
N ALA A 427 -10.71 -44.55 -39.14
CA ALA A 427 -10.21 -43.44 -39.94
C ALA A 427 -10.55 -42.08 -39.31
N ALA A 428 -11.79 -41.92 -38.83
CA ALA A 428 -12.24 -40.70 -38.15
C ALA A 428 -11.51 -40.48 -36.81
N ILE A 429 -11.39 -41.54 -36.00
CA ILE A 429 -10.69 -41.49 -34.71
C ILE A 429 -9.22 -41.14 -34.88
N THR A 430 -8.54 -41.77 -35.83
CA THR A 430 -7.12 -41.55 -36.13
C THR A 430 -6.85 -40.14 -36.65
N SER A 431 -7.68 -39.66 -37.59
CA SER A 431 -7.61 -38.29 -38.10
C SER A 431 -7.80 -37.24 -37.00
N ALA A 432 -8.88 -37.37 -36.22
CA ALA A 432 -9.17 -36.45 -35.13
C ALA A 432 -8.10 -36.49 -34.02
N ARG A 433 -7.54 -37.67 -33.72
CA ARG A 433 -6.43 -37.82 -32.77
C ARG A 433 -5.20 -37.05 -33.23
N LYS A 434 -4.80 -37.20 -34.49
CA LYS A 434 -3.66 -36.49 -35.07
C LYS A 434 -3.81 -34.97 -34.94
N VAL A 435 -4.98 -34.43 -35.34
CA VAL A 435 -5.28 -32.99 -35.21
C VAL A 435 -5.25 -32.55 -33.73
N HIS A 436 -5.79 -33.36 -32.82
CA HIS A 436 -5.77 -33.05 -31.39
C HIS A 436 -4.34 -32.99 -30.83
N GLU A 437 -3.48 -33.94 -31.20
CA GLU A 437 -2.08 -33.99 -30.80
C GLU A 437 -1.30 -32.79 -31.36
N GLU A 438 -1.44 -32.46 -32.64
CA GLU A 438 -0.80 -31.29 -33.28
C GLU A 438 -1.21 -29.96 -32.61
N LEU A 439 -2.50 -29.78 -32.33
CA LEU A 439 -2.98 -28.61 -31.58
C LEU A 439 -2.47 -28.61 -30.13
N GLY A 440 -2.31 -29.80 -29.53
CA GLY A 440 -1.75 -29.95 -28.19
C GLY A 440 -0.30 -29.48 -28.10
N VAL A 441 0.52 -29.85 -29.10
CA VAL A 441 1.91 -29.37 -29.21
C VAL A 441 1.97 -27.85 -29.35
N LYS A 442 1.13 -27.26 -30.21
CA LYS A 442 1.05 -25.80 -30.39
C LYS A 442 0.61 -25.08 -29.12
N LYS A 443 -0.39 -25.61 -28.42
CA LYS A 443 -0.87 -25.08 -27.14
C LYS A 443 0.22 -25.14 -26.06
N GLU A 444 0.94 -26.26 -25.99
CA GLU A 444 2.05 -26.43 -25.05
C GLU A 444 3.19 -25.45 -25.31
N ALA A 445 3.55 -25.23 -26.58
CA ALA A 445 4.54 -24.23 -26.96
C ALA A 445 4.14 -22.81 -26.51
N LYS A 446 2.87 -22.43 -26.70
CA LYS A 446 2.34 -21.14 -26.23
C LYS A 446 2.34 -21.02 -24.70
N ARG A 447 2.03 -22.11 -23.98
CA ARG A 447 2.12 -22.14 -22.51
C ARG A 447 3.54 -21.90 -22.03
N LYS A 448 4.53 -22.60 -22.61
CA LYS A 448 5.94 -22.43 -22.26
C LYS A 448 6.42 -21.01 -22.49
N LEU A 449 6.07 -20.40 -23.63
CA LEU A 449 6.40 -19.01 -23.92
C LEU A 449 5.76 -18.05 -22.91
N ALA A 450 4.49 -18.26 -22.55
CA ALA A 450 3.84 -17.45 -21.51
C ALA A 450 4.55 -17.60 -20.15
N ASP A 451 4.94 -18.81 -19.75
CA ASP A 451 5.69 -19.04 -18.52
C ASP A 451 7.06 -18.35 -18.53
N GLU A 452 7.78 -18.39 -19.66
CA GLU A 452 9.05 -17.67 -19.83
C GLU A 452 8.87 -16.15 -19.70
N ILE A 453 7.84 -15.58 -20.32
CA ILE A 453 7.51 -14.15 -20.21
C ILE A 453 7.16 -13.78 -18.76
N ARG A 454 6.41 -14.64 -18.06
CA ARG A 454 6.08 -14.46 -16.64
C ARG A 454 7.33 -14.45 -15.76
N LEU A 455 8.28 -15.35 -16.01
CA LEU A 455 9.56 -15.37 -15.28
C LEU A 455 10.38 -14.09 -15.53
N LYS A 456 10.40 -13.58 -16.77
CA LYS A 456 11.04 -12.28 -17.08
C LYS A 456 10.35 -11.13 -16.33
N ALA A 457 9.02 -11.11 -16.29
CA ALA A 457 8.28 -10.09 -15.54
C ALA A 457 8.56 -10.17 -14.02
N GLN A 458 8.69 -11.38 -13.46
CA GLN A 458 9.09 -11.57 -12.07
C GLN A 458 10.50 -11.06 -11.78
N ALA A 459 11.45 -11.25 -12.71
CA ALA A 459 12.80 -10.70 -12.56
C ALA A 459 12.77 -9.16 -12.48
N HIS A 460 11.98 -8.50 -13.34
CA HIS A 460 11.78 -7.05 -13.26
C HIS A 460 11.06 -6.61 -11.98
N GLN A 461 10.12 -7.40 -11.43
CA GLN A 461 9.52 -7.12 -10.12
C GLN A 461 10.54 -7.17 -8.99
N ASN A 462 11.48 -8.11 -9.02
CA ASN A 462 12.56 -8.17 -8.04
C ASN A 462 13.48 -6.94 -8.15
N VAL A 463 13.80 -6.51 -9.37
CA VAL A 463 14.53 -5.25 -9.63
C VAL A 463 13.78 -4.05 -9.04
N ILE A 464 12.46 -3.96 -9.22
CA ILE A 464 11.64 -2.91 -8.61
C ILE A 464 11.71 -2.98 -7.07
N ALA A 465 11.62 -4.17 -6.48
CA ALA A 465 11.70 -4.33 -5.03
C ALA A 465 13.06 -3.91 -4.47
N GLU A 466 14.16 -4.27 -5.13
CA GLU A 466 15.52 -3.85 -4.78
C GLU A 466 15.71 -2.33 -4.92
N SER A 467 15.24 -1.74 -6.03
CA SER A 467 15.28 -0.29 -6.23
C SER A 467 14.42 0.46 -5.20
N LYS A 468 13.24 -0.06 -4.84
CA LYS A 468 12.38 0.51 -3.79
C LYS A 468 13.00 0.41 -2.40
N ALA A 469 13.71 -0.68 -2.10
CA ALA A 469 14.42 -0.84 -0.82
C ALA A 469 15.57 0.17 -0.66
N LYS A 470 16.29 0.50 -1.74
CA LYS A 470 17.31 1.57 -1.74
C LYS A 470 16.70 2.94 -1.42
N ILE A 471 15.49 3.20 -1.89
CA ILE A 471 14.73 4.44 -1.65
C ILE A 471 14.23 4.54 -0.19
N THR A 472 13.80 3.44 0.45
CA THR A 472 13.14 3.48 1.77
C THR A 472 14.06 3.90 2.93
N ASN A 473 15.39 3.76 2.77
CA ASN A 473 16.38 4.19 3.77
C ASN A 473 16.44 5.73 3.94
N ILE A 474 15.90 6.47 2.97
CA ILE A 474 15.95 7.93 2.92
C ILE A 474 14.81 8.56 3.72
N ASP A 475 13.63 7.94 3.77
CA ASP A 475 12.52 8.43 4.60
C ASP A 475 12.90 8.43 6.10
N GLN A 476 13.70 7.45 6.52
CA GLN A 476 14.27 7.41 7.87
C GLN A 476 15.30 8.53 8.09
N SER A 477 16.19 8.74 7.11
CA SER A 477 17.22 9.81 7.14
C SER A 477 16.59 11.21 7.18
N ILE A 478 15.47 11.41 6.49
CA ILE A 478 14.71 12.67 6.52
C ILE A 478 14.04 12.90 7.86
N GLY A 479 13.54 11.84 8.50
CA GLY A 479 13.08 11.89 9.88
C GLY A 479 14.17 12.40 10.83
N SER A 480 15.41 11.91 10.69
CA SER A 480 16.57 12.37 11.46
C SER A 480 16.93 13.83 11.19
N ILE A 481 16.94 14.24 9.91
CA ILE A 481 17.24 15.62 9.49
C ILE A 481 16.19 16.60 10.05
N ASN A 482 14.90 16.30 9.91
CA ASN A 482 13.82 17.15 10.43
C ASN A 482 13.82 17.23 11.96
N SER A 483 14.16 16.14 12.64
CA SER A 483 14.34 16.13 14.10
C SER A 483 15.49 17.04 14.52
N SER A 484 16.61 17.00 13.77
CA SER A 484 17.78 17.86 14.01
C SER A 484 17.48 19.34 13.75
N LEU A 485 16.78 19.67 12.66
CA LEU A 485 16.32 21.03 12.37
C LEU A 485 15.44 21.59 13.50
N THR A 486 14.50 20.78 13.99
CA THR A 486 13.61 21.12 15.10
C THR A 486 14.39 21.35 16.40
N ALA A 487 15.36 20.48 16.73
CA ALA A 487 16.21 20.60 17.91
C ALA A 487 17.08 21.88 17.88
N LEU A 488 17.50 22.32 16.68
CA LEU A 488 18.24 23.56 16.46
C LEU A 488 17.36 24.83 16.50
N GLY A 489 16.04 24.69 16.69
CA GLY A 489 15.08 25.79 16.74
C GLY A 489 14.63 26.33 15.38
N LEU A 490 15.00 25.64 14.29
CA LEU A 490 14.65 26.00 12.92
C LEU A 490 13.32 25.36 12.53
N ASN A 491 12.23 25.88 13.11
CA ASN A 491 10.87 25.39 12.88
C ASN A 491 10.21 26.01 11.63
N GLY A 492 10.91 26.90 10.92
CA GLY A 492 10.38 27.64 9.78
C GLY A 492 10.28 26.84 8.49
N PHE A 493 10.93 25.68 8.40
CA PHE A 493 10.93 24.80 7.24
C PHE A 493 11.20 23.34 7.64
N MET A 494 10.71 22.40 6.83
CA MET A 494 10.97 20.96 6.98
C MET A 494 11.25 20.34 5.61
N VAL A 495 12.03 19.27 5.59
CA VAL A 495 12.22 18.42 4.40
C VAL A 495 11.02 17.48 4.30
N VAL A 496 10.27 17.58 3.22
CA VAL A 496 9.09 16.74 2.99
C VAL A 496 9.26 15.95 1.71
N ARG A 497 8.66 14.76 1.69
CA ARG A 497 8.50 13.96 0.48
C ARG A 497 7.35 14.54 -0.35
N GLU A 498 7.59 14.72 -1.64
CA GLU A 498 6.57 15.11 -2.61
C GLU A 498 5.82 13.87 -3.10
N GLU A 499 4.50 13.96 -3.22
CA GLU A 499 3.67 12.88 -3.74
C GLU A 499 3.67 12.90 -5.27
N GLY A 500 4.28 11.89 -5.87
CA GLY A 500 4.32 11.62 -7.31
C GLY A 500 4.85 10.20 -7.57
N ASP A 501 4.90 9.78 -8.84
CA ASP A 501 5.37 8.44 -9.24
C ASP A 501 6.83 8.18 -8.81
N LEU A 502 7.59 9.24 -8.50
CA LEU A 502 8.99 9.21 -8.10
C LEU A 502 9.19 9.93 -6.75
N PRO A 503 9.92 9.34 -5.79
CA PRO A 503 10.15 9.91 -4.47
C PRO A 503 11.12 11.08 -4.56
N ARG A 504 10.56 12.28 -4.66
CA ARG A 504 11.32 13.54 -4.67
C ARG A 504 11.18 14.23 -3.31
N TYR A 505 12.21 14.96 -2.91
CA TYR A 505 12.24 15.65 -1.62
C TYR A 505 12.35 17.15 -1.84
N ARG A 506 11.52 17.91 -1.13
CA ARG A 506 11.48 19.38 -1.19
C ARG A 506 11.50 19.99 0.20
N LEU A 507 12.05 21.18 0.29
CA LEU A 507 11.96 22.00 1.50
C LEU A 507 10.60 22.71 1.51
N GLN A 508 9.84 22.57 2.58
CA GLN A 508 8.51 23.16 2.74
C GLN A 508 8.47 24.05 3.98
N ARG A 509 7.87 25.24 3.85
CA ARG A 509 7.41 26.03 5.01
C ARG A 509 5.92 25.73 5.27
N PRO A 510 5.42 25.89 6.51
CA PRO A 510 4.01 25.63 6.83
C PRO A 510 3.01 26.38 5.93
N GLU A 511 3.38 27.58 5.47
CA GLU A 511 2.49 28.47 4.69
C GLU A 511 2.87 28.64 3.20
N GLN A 512 3.98 28.04 2.73
CA GLN A 512 4.45 28.18 1.34
C GLN A 512 5.07 26.88 0.81
N GLN A 513 4.54 26.39 -0.32
CA GLN A 513 4.92 25.08 -0.89
C GLN A 513 5.94 25.16 -2.04
N ALA A 514 5.99 26.26 -2.79
CA ALA A 514 6.84 26.43 -3.97
C ALA A 514 7.94 27.49 -3.76
N GLY A 515 9.13 27.26 -4.32
CA GLY A 515 10.23 28.26 -4.36
C GLY A 515 10.99 28.48 -3.04
N VAL A 516 10.74 27.68 -1.99
CA VAL A 516 11.34 27.85 -0.65
C VAL A 516 12.86 27.86 -0.67
N PHE A 517 13.51 27.12 -1.57
CA PHE A 517 14.97 27.10 -1.65
C PHE A 517 15.59 28.46 -2.01
N LYS A 518 14.91 29.27 -2.84
CA LYS A 518 15.37 30.62 -3.20
C LYS A 518 15.23 31.61 -2.04
N THR A 519 14.40 31.30 -1.05
CA THR A 519 14.18 32.12 0.14
C THR A 519 15.03 31.71 1.33
N LEU A 520 15.84 30.66 1.19
CA LEU A 520 16.84 30.26 2.19
C LEU A 520 18.08 31.13 2.06
N SER A 521 18.59 31.53 3.19
CA SER A 521 19.87 32.20 3.31
C SER A 521 21.05 31.25 3.09
N GLU A 522 22.21 31.81 2.75
CA GLU A 522 23.45 31.04 2.61
C GLU A 522 23.84 30.28 3.89
N GLY A 523 23.50 30.82 5.07
CA GLY A 523 23.68 30.15 6.35
C GLY A 523 22.78 28.92 6.52
N GLU A 524 21.50 29.02 6.11
CA GLU A 524 20.57 27.89 6.13
C GLU A 524 20.95 26.81 5.12
N LYS A 525 21.38 27.20 3.91
CA LYS A 525 21.89 26.26 2.89
C LYS A 525 23.13 25.51 3.39
N THR A 526 24.07 26.22 4.01
CA THR A 526 25.27 25.63 4.61
C THR A 526 24.91 24.69 5.75
N LEU A 527 23.95 25.06 6.59
CA LEU A 527 23.52 24.21 7.70
C LEU A 527 22.80 22.95 7.23
N ILE A 528 21.92 23.05 6.23
CA ILE A 528 21.21 21.90 5.64
C ILE A 528 22.21 20.95 4.97
N SER A 529 23.18 21.48 4.21
CA SER A 529 24.23 20.66 3.57
C SER A 529 25.14 19.99 4.59
N PHE A 530 25.41 20.66 5.71
CA PHE A 530 26.19 20.10 6.81
C PHE A 530 25.44 19.02 7.58
N LEU A 531 24.16 19.23 7.90
CA LEU A 531 23.32 18.20 8.52
C LEU A 531 23.16 16.97 7.63
N TYR A 532 23.06 17.17 6.31
CA TYR A 532 23.07 16.09 5.34
C TYR A 532 24.40 15.31 5.37
N PHE A 533 25.54 16.02 5.37
CA PHE A 533 26.85 15.39 5.49
C PHE A 533 26.98 14.57 6.78
N LEU A 534 26.45 15.06 7.91
CA LEU A 534 26.47 14.33 9.18
C LEU A 534 25.60 13.07 9.16
N GLU A 535 24.40 13.12 8.56
CA GLU A 535 23.53 11.93 8.42
C GLU A 535 24.17 10.87 7.50
N VAL A 536 24.88 11.29 6.45
CA VAL A 536 25.63 10.37 5.56
C VAL A 536 26.79 9.70 6.31
N CYS A 537 27.39 10.40 7.28
CA CYS A 537 28.58 9.92 8.01
C CYS A 537 28.28 9.08 9.27
N ASN A 538 27.01 8.97 9.68
CA ASN A 538 26.44 8.37 10.91
C ASN A 538 27.34 7.41 11.74
N ASP A 539 28.35 7.96 12.44
CA ASP A 539 29.29 7.22 13.31
C ASP A 539 30.04 8.17 14.27
N GLU A 540 30.74 7.64 15.28
CA GLU A 540 31.50 8.43 16.28
C GLU A 540 32.62 9.30 15.67
N TYR A 541 32.70 10.56 16.09
CA TYR A 541 33.64 11.55 15.57
C TYR A 541 34.85 11.81 16.48
N SER A 542 36.01 12.09 15.86
CA SER A 542 37.21 12.60 16.53
C SER A 542 37.44 14.08 16.21
N LEU A 543 37.81 14.88 17.20
CA LEU A 543 37.98 16.34 17.06
C LEU A 543 39.44 16.74 17.26
N PHE A 544 39.98 17.52 16.31
CA PHE A 544 41.38 17.95 16.27
C PHE A 544 41.49 19.46 16.10
N ARG A 545 42.39 20.10 16.84
CA ARG A 545 42.76 21.52 16.71
C ARG A 545 43.98 21.66 15.82
N VAL A 546 43.93 22.57 14.84
CA VAL A 546 45.02 22.92 13.93
C VAL A 546 45.49 24.34 14.26
N THR A 547 46.66 24.45 14.90
CA THR A 547 47.31 25.73 15.25
C THR A 547 48.50 25.97 14.33
N LYS A 548 48.88 27.24 14.14
CA LYS A 548 50.01 27.62 13.30
C LYS A 548 50.98 28.50 14.09
N ALA A 549 52.23 28.05 14.17
CA ALA A 549 53.38 28.87 14.56
C ALA A 549 54.24 29.12 13.31
N ALA A 550 55.47 28.59 13.23
CA ALA A 550 56.25 28.56 12.00
C ALA A 550 55.71 27.54 10.97
N HIS A 551 55.23 26.39 11.45
CA HIS A 551 54.49 25.39 10.69
C HIS A 551 53.22 24.99 11.45
N SER A 552 52.28 24.32 10.78
CA SER A 552 51.04 23.84 11.36
C SER A 552 51.25 22.64 12.28
N MET A 553 50.61 22.66 13.43
CA MET A 553 50.57 21.56 14.40
C MET A 553 49.13 21.14 14.66
N ILE A 554 48.93 19.85 14.93
CA ILE A 554 47.61 19.27 15.12
C ILE A 554 47.56 18.53 16.45
N THR A 555 46.58 18.87 17.29
CA THR A 555 46.41 18.27 18.62
C THR A 555 44.96 17.82 18.82
N PRO A 556 44.71 16.65 19.43
CA PRO A 556 43.36 16.26 19.83
C PRO A 556 42.74 17.32 20.75
N MET A 557 41.44 17.56 20.62
CA MET A 557 40.71 18.52 21.43
C MET A 557 39.37 17.95 21.89
N LYS A 558 38.88 18.42 23.03
CA LYS A 558 37.55 18.09 23.55
C LYS A 558 36.54 19.13 23.05
N ALA A 559 35.27 18.74 22.99
CA ALA A 559 34.18 19.66 22.63
C ALA A 559 34.13 20.90 23.56
N SER A 560 34.45 20.72 24.84
CA SER A 560 34.56 21.81 25.83
C SER A 560 35.61 22.87 25.47
N ASP A 561 36.64 22.51 24.71
CA ASP A 561 37.73 23.43 24.36
C ASP A 561 37.28 24.46 23.32
N VAL A 562 36.35 24.09 22.42
CA VAL A 562 35.68 25.04 21.49
C VAL A 562 34.87 26.06 22.29
N GLN A 563 34.12 25.59 23.28
CA GLN A 563 33.29 26.44 24.14
C GLN A 563 34.14 27.44 24.94
N ASN A 564 35.32 27.01 25.41
CA ASN A 564 36.26 27.85 26.13
C ASN A 564 36.91 28.92 25.22
N ASP A 565 37.33 28.55 24.00
CA ASP A 565 37.85 29.51 23.01
C ASP A 565 36.80 30.58 22.69
N TYR A 566 35.55 30.14 22.57
CA TYR A 566 34.42 31.00 22.31
C TYR A 566 34.15 31.98 23.46
N GLN A 567 34.13 31.50 24.70
CA GLN A 567 33.98 32.35 25.88
C GLN A 567 35.13 33.37 25.99
N SER A 568 36.35 32.96 25.63
CA SER A 568 37.53 33.82 25.60
C SER A 568 37.43 34.90 24.52
N PHE A 569 36.94 34.55 23.32
CA PHE A 569 36.64 35.51 22.25
C PHE A 569 35.55 36.51 22.68
N TRP A 570 34.50 36.07 23.37
CA TRP A 570 33.47 36.96 23.90
C TRP A 570 33.92 37.84 25.04
N GLN A 571 34.82 37.34 25.88
CA GLN A 571 35.45 38.15 26.92
C GLN A 571 36.34 39.23 26.27
N ALA A 572 37.12 38.87 25.25
CA ALA A 572 37.90 39.83 24.46
C ALA A 572 37.03 40.87 23.74
N ILE A 573 35.88 40.49 23.19
CA ILE A 573 34.91 41.44 22.61
C ILE A 573 34.28 42.33 23.69
N LYS A 574 33.91 41.77 24.85
CA LYS A 574 33.38 42.55 26.00
C LYS A 574 34.40 43.57 26.52
N ASP A 575 35.68 43.20 26.53
CA ASP A 575 36.76 44.06 26.99
C ASP A 575 37.14 45.12 25.93
N ALA A 576 36.70 44.97 24.68
CA ALA A 576 37.15 45.79 23.54
C ALA A 576 36.28 46.99 23.14
N GLN A 577 34.98 47.13 23.49
CA GLN A 577 34.23 48.34 23.08
C GLN A 577 33.09 48.83 23.99
N SER A 578 33.22 50.08 24.41
CA SER A 578 32.16 51.09 24.37
C SER A 578 31.81 51.41 22.90
N GLU A 579 30.63 50.98 22.42
CA GLU A 579 29.76 51.67 21.43
C GLU A 579 28.53 50.82 21.05
N TYR A 580 27.44 51.48 20.67
CA TYR A 580 26.04 51.01 20.69
C TYR A 580 25.50 50.58 19.31
N TYR A 581 24.57 49.62 19.28
CA TYR A 581 23.84 49.16 18.08
C TYR A 581 22.30 49.37 18.25
N PHE A 582 21.62 49.86 17.20
CA PHE A 582 20.16 50.11 17.11
C PHE A 582 19.46 49.17 16.10
N THR A 583 18.22 48.73 16.40
CA THR A 583 17.19 48.33 15.40
C THR A 583 15.78 48.26 16.04
N PHE A 584 14.71 48.51 15.25
CA PHE A 584 13.28 48.69 15.62
C PHE A 584 12.36 47.61 14.99
N VAL A 585 11.16 47.31 15.56
CA VAL A 585 9.84 47.15 14.86
C VAL A 585 8.61 47.25 15.82
N HIS A 586 7.63 48.04 15.34
CA HIS A 586 6.20 48.41 15.54
C HIS A 586 5.09 47.76 16.45
N ARG A 587 4.26 48.71 16.97
CA ARG A 587 2.77 48.91 17.04
C ARG A 587 1.85 48.05 17.94
N GLN A 588 1.03 48.71 18.78
CA GLN A 588 -0.40 48.38 18.98
C GLN A 588 -1.26 49.46 19.70
N ASP A 589 -2.48 49.63 19.17
CA ASP A 589 -3.81 49.94 19.77
C ASP A 589 -4.08 51.19 20.61
N GLU A 590 -3.09 51.87 21.18
CA GLU A 590 -3.33 53.04 22.05
C GLU A 590 -3.72 54.32 21.28
N LEU A 591 -3.29 54.45 20.01
CA LEU A 591 -3.55 55.63 19.19
C LEU A 591 -5.03 55.79 18.82
N GLN A 592 -5.76 54.67 18.65
CA GLN A 592 -7.19 54.72 18.33
C GLN A 592 -8.03 55.15 19.53
N ALA A 593 -7.62 54.76 20.74
CA ALA A 593 -8.22 55.23 21.98
C ALA A 593 -7.90 56.72 22.24
N ALA A 594 -6.67 57.15 21.94
CA ALA A 594 -6.24 58.54 22.08
C ALA A 594 -6.98 59.49 21.12
N LEU A 595 -7.22 59.07 19.87
CA LEU A 595 -7.93 59.88 18.88
C LEU A 595 -9.44 60.04 19.19
N MET A 596 -10.07 59.05 19.85
CA MET A 596 -11.44 59.19 20.37
C MET A 596 -11.50 60.16 21.55
N ALA A 597 -10.54 60.08 22.48
CA ALA A 597 -10.45 61.01 23.61
C ALA A 597 -10.18 62.46 23.17
N LEU A 598 -9.31 62.67 22.18
CA LEU A 598 -9.00 63.99 21.60
C LEU A 598 -10.19 64.63 20.85
N SER A 599 -11.10 63.82 20.28
CA SER A 599 -12.32 64.33 19.64
C SER A 599 -13.38 64.83 20.64
N ASP A 600 -13.32 64.40 21.90
CA ASP A 600 -14.24 64.81 22.96
C ASP A 600 -13.75 66.07 23.70
N GLU A 601 -12.44 66.35 23.65
CA GLU A 601 -11.81 67.50 24.32
C GLU A 601 -11.69 68.76 23.42
N ASP A 602 -11.56 68.64 22.09
CA ASP A 602 -11.45 69.79 21.17
C ASP A 602 -12.28 69.63 19.88
N SER A 603 -13.05 70.67 19.53
CA SER A 603 -13.96 70.68 18.39
C SER A 603 -13.27 70.81 17.02
N GLU A 604 -12.03 71.29 16.95
CA GLU A 604 -11.28 71.36 15.67
C GLU A 604 -10.85 69.97 15.17
N PHE A 605 -10.67 68.99 16.07
CA PHE A 605 -10.29 67.63 15.71
C PHE A 605 -11.47 66.73 15.31
N LYS A 606 -12.72 67.20 15.44
CA LYS A 606 -13.90 66.52 14.87
C LYS A 606 -13.87 66.46 13.35
N ALA A 607 -13.21 67.43 12.69
CA ALA A 607 -13.05 67.43 11.24
C ALA A 607 -12.08 66.33 10.78
N LEU A 608 -10.96 66.14 11.48
CA LEU A 608 -9.99 65.07 11.23
C LEU A 608 -10.59 63.67 11.53
N CYS A 609 -11.37 63.56 12.61
CA CYS A 609 -12.06 62.31 12.97
C CYS A 609 -13.21 61.95 12.00
N ARG A 610 -13.82 62.94 11.32
CA ARG A 610 -14.79 62.75 10.22
C ARG A 610 -14.12 62.47 8.87
N TYR A 611 -12.94 63.04 8.61
CA TYR A 611 -12.17 62.86 7.38
C TYR A 611 -11.65 61.42 7.21
N VAL A 612 -11.29 60.77 8.33
CA VAL A 612 -10.86 59.37 8.35
C VAL A 612 -12.03 58.37 8.10
N ASN A 613 -13.30 58.82 8.07
CA ASN A 613 -14.47 57.93 8.18
C ASN A 613 -15.67 58.15 7.22
N ARG A 614 -15.55 58.73 6.00
CA ARG A 614 -16.68 58.74 5.02
C ARG A 614 -16.30 58.63 3.53
N GLU A 615 -16.98 57.73 2.81
CA GLU A 615 -17.12 57.68 1.34
C GLU A 615 -18.41 58.41 0.86
N SER A 616 -18.38 58.87 -0.42
CA SER A 616 -19.49 59.03 -1.42
C SER A 616 -20.17 60.40 -1.73
N HIS A 617 -20.40 60.60 -3.06
CA HIS A 617 -21.27 61.55 -3.84
C HIS A 617 -20.70 62.96 -4.20
N SER A 618 -20.84 63.57 -5.41
CA SER A 618 -21.84 63.50 -6.52
C SER A 618 -21.39 64.12 -7.88
N ASP A 619 -21.75 63.45 -9.00
CA ASP A 619 -22.25 63.88 -10.34
C ASP A 619 -21.56 64.82 -11.38
N ALA A 620 -21.45 64.26 -12.61
CA ALA A 620 -21.84 64.73 -13.97
C ALA A 620 -20.92 65.55 -14.95
N VAL A 621 -20.42 64.82 -15.98
CA VAL A 621 -20.49 65.06 -17.47
C VAL A 621 -19.45 65.94 -18.23
N ASN A 622 -18.78 65.26 -19.19
CA ASN A 622 -18.21 65.61 -20.52
C ASN A 622 -16.84 66.33 -20.72
N LEU A 623 -15.89 65.51 -21.23
CA LEU A 623 -15.07 65.63 -22.46
C LEU A 623 -14.07 66.79 -22.69
N THR A 624 -12.87 66.36 -23.10
CA THR A 624 -11.82 66.96 -23.96
C THR A 624 -10.57 67.66 -23.34
N ASP A 625 -9.40 67.18 -23.80
CA ASP A 625 -8.12 67.88 -24.03
C ASP A 625 -7.10 68.18 -22.92
N PHE A 626 -6.95 67.30 -21.91
CA PHE A 626 -5.74 67.27 -21.08
C PHE A 626 -5.22 65.83 -20.89
N GLY A 627 -3.92 65.67 -20.62
CA GLY A 627 -3.23 64.37 -20.62
C GLY A 627 -4.01 63.30 -19.85
N ALA A 628 -4.24 62.13 -20.46
CA ALA A 628 -5.07 61.07 -19.88
C ALA A 628 -4.62 60.68 -18.44
N TRP A 629 -3.33 60.85 -18.16
CA TRP A 629 -2.67 60.51 -16.90
C TRP A 629 -2.62 61.64 -15.86
N GLU A 630 -3.10 62.84 -16.22
CA GLU A 630 -3.22 64.01 -15.32
C GLU A 630 -4.64 64.12 -14.72
N SER A 631 -5.54 63.21 -15.10
CA SER A 631 -6.91 63.13 -14.58
C SER A 631 -6.97 62.46 -13.21
N LEU A 632 -8.01 62.77 -12.43
CA LEU A 632 -8.29 62.17 -11.11
C LEU A 632 -8.62 60.67 -11.16
N GLY A 633 -8.68 60.09 -12.36
CA GLY A 633 -8.93 58.69 -12.65
C GLY A 633 -9.94 58.51 -13.80
N TYR A 634 -9.94 57.33 -14.41
CA TYR A 634 -10.81 56.97 -15.54
C TYR A 634 -11.44 55.59 -15.36
N GLU A 635 -12.55 55.34 -16.05
CA GLU A 635 -13.27 54.06 -16.01
C GLU A 635 -12.97 53.20 -17.24
N TYR A 636 -12.74 51.92 -17.02
CA TYR A 636 -12.37 50.94 -18.05
C TYR A 636 -13.23 49.68 -17.91
N ASP A 637 -13.67 49.11 -19.04
CA ASP A 637 -14.48 47.88 -19.03
C ASP A 637 -13.60 46.65 -18.75
N LYS A 638 -14.03 45.79 -17.83
CA LYS A 638 -13.28 44.59 -17.43
C LYS A 638 -13.02 43.63 -18.61
N SER A 639 -13.81 43.66 -19.68
CA SER A 639 -13.59 42.84 -20.88
C SER A 639 -12.29 43.12 -21.63
N ARG A 640 -11.67 44.29 -21.41
CA ARG A 640 -10.40 44.70 -22.02
C ARG A 640 -9.20 44.56 -21.07
N PHE A 641 -9.44 44.08 -19.85
CA PHE A 641 -8.40 43.81 -18.85
C PHE A 641 -7.71 42.47 -19.16
N LEU A 642 -6.37 42.46 -19.20
CA LEU A 642 -5.51 41.30 -19.51
C LEU A 642 -5.55 40.85 -20.98
N GLU A 643 -6.01 41.69 -21.91
CA GLU A 643 -6.22 41.35 -23.34
C GLU A 643 -4.93 40.86 -24.04
N TYR A 644 -3.76 41.28 -23.56
CA TYR A 644 -2.44 40.91 -24.10
C TYR A 644 -1.50 40.35 -23.02
N THR A 645 -2.07 39.76 -21.97
CA THR A 645 -1.35 39.04 -20.91
C THR A 645 -1.33 37.54 -21.23
N SER A 646 -0.22 36.85 -20.97
CA SER A 646 -0.14 35.39 -21.13
C SER A 646 -1.22 34.67 -20.31
N ASP A 647 -1.76 33.56 -20.82
CA ASP A 647 -2.87 32.83 -20.19
C ASP A 647 -2.61 32.48 -18.70
N ASP A 648 -1.36 32.15 -18.35
CA ASP A 648 -0.94 31.78 -16.99
C ASP A 648 -1.04 32.95 -16.00
N ILE A 649 -0.57 34.14 -16.40
CA ILE A 649 -0.70 35.37 -15.60
C ILE A 649 -2.16 35.84 -15.61
N ALA A 650 -2.84 35.73 -16.75
CA ALA A 650 -4.20 36.18 -16.89
C ALA A 650 -5.14 35.39 -15.96
N ALA A 651 -4.95 34.07 -15.84
CA ALA A 651 -5.67 33.21 -14.89
C ALA A 651 -5.51 33.70 -13.43
N SER A 652 -4.31 34.17 -13.08
CA SER A 652 -3.95 34.63 -11.74
C SER A 652 -4.60 35.96 -11.34
N PHE A 653 -4.99 36.79 -12.30
CA PHE A 653 -5.64 38.10 -12.06
C PHE A 653 -7.10 38.16 -12.52
N LYS A 654 -7.64 37.13 -13.18
CA LYS A 654 -8.99 37.10 -13.78
C LYS A 654 -10.12 37.41 -12.79
N GLU A 655 -10.02 36.92 -11.56
CA GLU A 655 -11.06 37.06 -10.55
C GLU A 655 -11.06 38.43 -9.86
N LEU A 656 -9.92 39.14 -9.83
CA LEU A 656 -9.74 40.46 -9.18
C LEU A 656 -10.26 40.52 -7.73
N LYS A 657 -9.95 39.51 -6.91
CA LYS A 657 -10.20 39.51 -5.46
C LYS A 657 -9.23 40.44 -4.72
N ALA A 658 -9.51 40.75 -3.45
CA ALA A 658 -8.72 41.70 -2.64
C ALA A 658 -7.19 41.45 -2.66
N PRO A 659 -6.68 40.20 -2.55
CA PRO A 659 -5.23 39.94 -2.63
C PRO A 659 -4.64 40.21 -4.03
N GLN A 660 -5.42 39.92 -5.08
CA GLN A 660 -5.02 40.14 -6.48
C GLN A 660 -5.01 41.63 -6.83
N LEU A 661 -5.96 42.40 -6.29
CA LEU A 661 -5.97 43.87 -6.43
C LEU A 661 -4.80 44.52 -5.68
N ALA A 662 -4.50 44.06 -4.47
CA ALA A 662 -3.34 44.55 -3.72
C ALA A 662 -2.03 44.25 -4.45
N ALA A 663 -1.87 43.04 -4.99
CA ALA A 663 -0.71 42.68 -5.80
C ALA A 663 -0.60 43.54 -7.07
N LEU A 664 -1.71 43.79 -7.77
CA LEU A 664 -1.74 44.63 -8.98
C LEU A 664 -1.33 46.08 -8.71
N MET A 665 -1.72 46.65 -7.57
CA MET A 665 -1.38 48.03 -7.18
C MET A 665 0.10 48.22 -6.80
N GLU A 666 0.79 47.14 -6.41
CA GLU A 666 2.22 47.17 -6.08
C GLU A 666 3.13 47.09 -7.31
N LEU A 667 2.60 46.66 -8.47
CA LEU A 667 3.39 46.51 -9.68
C LEU A 667 3.75 47.86 -10.31
N PRO A 668 5.01 48.04 -10.77
CA PRO A 668 5.38 49.19 -11.58
C PRO A 668 4.67 49.12 -12.94
N CYS A 669 4.22 50.26 -13.43
CA CYS A 669 3.42 50.38 -14.64
C CYS A 669 4.03 51.42 -15.59
N LEU A 670 4.12 51.05 -16.88
CA LEU A 670 4.49 51.94 -17.97
C LEU A 670 3.22 52.50 -18.63
N PHE A 671 2.98 53.79 -18.45
CA PHE A 671 1.86 54.53 -19.04
C PHE A 671 2.23 55.02 -20.43
N ALA A 672 1.68 54.39 -21.46
CA ALA A 672 1.89 54.73 -22.86
C ALA A 672 0.62 55.33 -23.50
N TYR A 673 0.80 56.22 -24.48
CA TYR A 673 -0.28 56.72 -25.32
C TYR A 673 -0.39 55.90 -26.61
N GLU A 674 -1.55 55.90 -27.26
CA GLU A 674 -1.68 55.28 -28.58
C GLU A 674 -0.79 55.98 -29.61
N GLY A 675 0.06 55.20 -30.28
CA GLY A 675 1.06 55.69 -31.24
C GLY A 675 2.35 56.18 -30.60
N THR A 676 3.20 56.83 -31.39
CA THR A 676 4.61 57.10 -31.04
C THR A 676 4.92 58.56 -30.73
N ARG A 677 3.90 59.42 -30.66
CA ARG A 677 4.05 60.89 -30.66
C ARG A 677 4.14 61.54 -29.28
N ARG A 678 3.95 60.78 -28.20
CA ARG A 678 3.99 61.30 -26.83
C ARG A 678 4.91 60.45 -25.95
N PRO A 679 5.65 61.06 -25.02
CA PRO A 679 6.51 60.32 -24.10
C PRO A 679 5.68 59.47 -23.14
N MET A 680 6.24 58.32 -22.77
CA MET A 680 5.69 57.40 -21.79
C MET A 680 6.09 57.83 -20.37
N ARG A 681 5.33 57.40 -19.36
CA ARG A 681 5.62 57.67 -17.95
C ARG A 681 5.64 56.38 -17.14
N VAL A 682 6.43 56.33 -16.07
CA VAL A 682 6.49 55.18 -15.15
C VAL A 682 5.80 55.54 -13.85
N GLY A 683 5.06 54.61 -13.26
CA GLY A 683 4.37 54.82 -11.98
C GLY A 683 3.69 53.57 -11.47
N ARG A 684 2.62 53.73 -10.70
CA ARG A 684 1.78 52.66 -10.15
C ARG A 684 0.30 52.95 -10.40
N LEU A 685 -0.53 51.95 -10.17
CA LEU A 685 -1.97 52.02 -10.38
C LEU A 685 -2.70 51.96 -9.04
N GLU A 686 -3.72 52.81 -8.85
CA GLU A 686 -4.75 52.62 -7.84
C GLU A 686 -6.05 52.19 -8.54
N VAL A 687 -6.56 51.01 -8.21
CA VAL A 687 -7.72 50.39 -8.89
C VAL A 687 -8.89 50.14 -7.95
N LYS A 688 -10.08 50.62 -8.29
CA LYS A 688 -11.33 50.35 -7.55
C LYS A 688 -12.35 49.68 -8.46
N LEU A 689 -12.94 48.57 -7.98
CA LEU A 689 -14.02 47.89 -8.69
C LEU A 689 -15.34 48.66 -8.51
N ARG A 690 -16.02 48.95 -9.61
CA ARG A 690 -17.35 49.59 -9.63
C ARG A 690 -18.36 48.72 -10.40
N ASN A 691 -19.65 48.99 -10.19
CA ASN A 691 -20.75 48.34 -10.89
C ASN A 691 -20.70 46.79 -10.87
N ASN A 692 -20.70 46.21 -9.66
CA ASN A 692 -20.58 44.75 -9.42
C ASN A 692 -19.36 44.10 -10.10
N GLY A 693 -18.25 44.83 -10.21
CA GLY A 693 -16.97 44.33 -10.72
C GLY A 693 -16.88 44.25 -12.25
N LYS A 694 -17.81 44.87 -12.98
CA LYS A 694 -17.75 44.98 -14.45
C LYS A 694 -16.92 46.16 -14.95
N ILE A 695 -16.73 47.19 -14.12
CA ILE A 695 -15.98 48.39 -14.46
C ILE A 695 -14.81 48.55 -13.48
N LEU A 696 -13.63 48.84 -14.00
CA LEU A 696 -12.43 49.22 -13.26
C LEU A 696 -12.30 50.73 -13.26
N PHE A 697 -12.36 51.37 -12.09
CA PHE A 697 -11.95 52.76 -11.94
C PHE A 697 -10.47 52.79 -11.59
N VAL A 698 -9.68 53.50 -12.39
CA VAL A 698 -8.22 53.48 -12.30
C VAL A 698 -7.71 54.90 -12.13
N ARG A 699 -6.82 55.09 -11.16
CA ARG A 699 -6.06 56.32 -10.99
C ARG A 699 -4.56 56.03 -11.15
N PRO A 700 -3.86 56.69 -12.09
CA PRO A 700 -2.41 56.57 -12.23
C PRO A 700 -1.71 57.37 -11.11
N ILE A 701 -0.65 56.80 -10.55
CA ILE A 701 0.26 57.46 -9.59
C ILE A 701 1.63 57.48 -10.25
N ILE A 702 2.02 58.62 -10.83
CA ILE A 702 3.26 58.74 -11.61
C ILE A 702 4.47 58.94 -10.67
N ASP A 703 5.59 58.28 -10.98
CA ASP A 703 6.87 58.52 -10.31
C ASP A 703 7.57 59.71 -10.97
N GLU A 704 7.63 60.85 -10.28
CA GLU A 704 8.23 62.08 -10.81
C GLU A 704 9.76 62.05 -10.87
N ARG A 705 10.41 61.02 -10.30
CA ARG A 705 11.87 60.87 -10.32
C ARG A 705 12.37 60.25 -11.63
N ILE A 706 11.48 59.67 -12.43
CA ILE A 706 11.80 59.10 -13.74
C ILE A 706 11.33 60.11 -14.80
N ASP A 707 12.27 60.62 -15.57
CA ASP A 707 11.99 61.57 -16.65
C ASP A 707 11.05 60.94 -17.70
N PRO A 708 10.22 61.74 -18.39
CA PRO A 708 9.39 61.24 -19.49
C PRO A 708 10.24 60.50 -20.54
N ILE A 709 9.83 59.28 -20.89
CA ILE A 709 10.61 58.39 -21.77
C ILE A 709 10.08 58.50 -23.20
N GLU A 710 10.92 58.98 -24.11
CA GLU A 710 10.54 59.10 -25.52
C GLU A 710 10.42 57.73 -26.19
N PHE A 711 9.52 57.62 -27.18
CA PHE A 711 9.23 56.35 -27.84
C PHE A 711 10.49 55.67 -28.43
N GLU A 712 11.40 56.45 -29.02
CA GLU A 712 12.64 55.93 -29.61
C GLU A 712 13.58 55.30 -28.56
N GLN A 713 13.43 55.63 -27.27
CA GLN A 713 14.20 55.01 -26.17
C GLN A 713 13.60 53.65 -25.75
N ILE A 714 12.28 53.46 -25.89
CA ILE A 714 11.58 52.20 -25.59
C ILE A 714 11.62 51.22 -26.76
N LYS A 715 11.65 51.72 -28.00
CA LYS A 715 11.69 50.92 -29.23
C LYS A 715 12.72 49.77 -29.23
N PRO A 716 14.00 49.96 -28.84
CA PRO A 716 14.96 48.86 -28.76
C PRO A 716 14.69 47.87 -27.61
N LEU A 717 13.85 48.24 -26.63
CA LEU A 717 13.55 47.45 -25.43
C LEU A 717 12.21 46.71 -25.52
N GLN A 718 11.46 46.88 -26.61
CA GLN A 718 10.15 46.25 -26.79
C GLN A 718 10.18 44.74 -26.60
N ALA A 719 11.19 44.05 -27.17
CA ALA A 719 11.35 42.60 -26.98
C ALA A 719 11.65 42.22 -25.52
N ALA A 720 12.44 43.04 -24.81
CA ALA A 720 12.81 42.82 -23.40
C ALA A 720 11.66 43.15 -22.42
N LEU A 721 10.67 43.93 -22.88
CA LEU A 721 9.46 44.27 -22.11
C LEU A 721 8.23 43.47 -22.57
N ASP A 722 8.40 42.51 -23.49
CA ASP A 722 7.34 41.75 -24.17
C ASP A 722 6.22 42.66 -24.77
N ILE A 723 6.61 43.79 -25.35
CA ILE A 723 5.72 44.71 -26.08
C ILE A 723 5.80 44.38 -27.57
N ARG A 724 4.70 43.94 -28.17
CA ARG A 724 4.65 43.62 -29.62
C ARG A 724 4.34 44.86 -30.46
N ASP A 725 4.82 44.91 -31.70
CA ASP A 725 4.67 46.08 -32.61
C ASP A 725 3.21 46.57 -32.76
N TRP A 726 2.25 45.65 -32.73
CA TRP A 726 0.82 45.98 -32.86
C TRP A 726 0.16 46.47 -31.56
N GLU A 727 0.77 46.22 -30.39
CA GLU A 727 0.20 46.55 -29.06
C GLU A 727 0.19 48.07 -28.85
N ILE A 728 1.09 48.79 -29.53
CA ILE A 728 1.30 50.24 -29.43
C ILE A 728 0.19 51.04 -30.13
N ASN A 729 -0.60 50.38 -31.00
CA ASN A 729 -1.63 51.03 -31.81
C ASN A 729 -3.01 51.06 -31.14
N ARG A 730 -3.15 50.55 -29.90
CA ARG A 730 -4.42 50.52 -29.18
C ARG A 730 -4.21 50.54 -27.66
N THR A 731 -5.04 51.31 -26.95
CA THR A 731 -5.04 51.36 -25.49
C THR A 731 -5.57 50.04 -24.93
N HIS A 732 -4.73 49.31 -24.21
CA HIS A 732 -5.05 48.03 -23.59
C HIS A 732 -4.30 47.89 -22.26
N TRP A 733 -4.67 46.87 -21.48
CA TRP A 733 -3.99 46.52 -20.23
C TRP A 733 -3.31 45.17 -20.36
N ALA A 734 -2.02 45.12 -20.05
CA ALA A 734 -1.26 43.88 -19.99
C ALA A 734 -0.43 43.83 -18.70
N VAL A 735 -0.40 42.66 -18.07
CA VAL A 735 0.57 42.32 -17.03
C VAL A 735 1.60 41.40 -17.68
N LYS A 736 2.88 41.72 -17.56
CA LYS A 736 3.98 40.97 -18.17
C LYS A 736 4.87 40.42 -17.05
N ASP A 737 5.60 39.35 -17.34
CA ASP A 737 6.52 38.71 -16.40
C ASP A 737 7.91 39.40 -16.37
N GLU A 738 8.06 40.50 -17.11
CA GLU A 738 9.32 41.24 -17.24
C GLU A 738 9.44 42.34 -16.17
N ASP A 739 10.62 42.48 -15.56
CA ASP A 739 10.89 43.52 -14.56
C ASP A 739 11.16 44.87 -15.25
N LEU A 740 10.11 45.68 -15.35
CA LEU A 740 10.16 47.00 -15.97
C LEU A 740 11.28 47.89 -15.41
N LEU A 741 11.50 47.89 -14.09
CA LEU A 741 12.49 48.79 -13.48
C LEU A 741 13.92 48.30 -13.72
N ASP A 742 14.16 46.99 -13.72
CA ASP A 742 15.47 46.42 -14.06
C ASP A 742 15.83 46.68 -15.52
N VAL A 743 14.89 46.45 -16.45
CA VAL A 743 15.12 46.71 -17.89
C VAL A 743 15.40 48.19 -18.16
N LEU A 744 14.66 49.11 -17.51
CA LEU A 744 14.93 50.55 -17.63
C LEU A 744 16.25 50.96 -16.95
N GLN A 745 16.63 50.30 -15.85
CA GLN A 745 17.90 50.55 -15.18
C GLN A 745 19.11 50.11 -16.02
N GLN A 746 19.02 48.99 -16.74
CA GLN A 746 20.10 48.48 -17.60
C GLN A 746 20.46 49.43 -18.74
N VAL A 747 19.54 50.32 -19.14
CA VAL A 747 19.76 51.34 -20.17
C VAL A 747 19.89 52.77 -19.64
N GLY A 748 19.97 52.93 -18.32
CA GLY A 748 20.19 54.24 -17.68
C GLY A 748 18.97 55.17 -17.71
N LEU A 749 17.75 54.63 -17.81
CA LEU A 749 16.50 55.41 -17.77
C LEU A 749 15.95 55.60 -16.33
N THR A 750 16.78 55.37 -15.31
CA THR A 750 16.46 55.54 -13.88
C THR A 750 17.54 56.36 -13.17
N PRO A 751 17.26 57.11 -12.08
CA PRO A 751 18.26 57.95 -11.40
C PRO A 751 19.46 57.18 -10.82
N ASP A 752 20.68 57.63 -11.14
CA ASP A 752 21.95 56.99 -10.75
C ASP A 752 22.61 57.55 -9.47
N THR A 753 21.92 58.46 -8.77
CA THR A 753 22.41 59.22 -7.59
C THR A 753 23.04 58.34 -6.50
N ALA A 754 22.49 57.15 -6.26
CA ALA A 754 23.03 56.22 -5.27
C ALA A 754 24.44 55.70 -5.61
N SER A 755 24.74 55.47 -6.90
CA SER A 755 26.07 55.00 -7.35
C SER A 755 27.10 56.12 -7.25
N CYS A 756 26.69 57.37 -7.52
CA CYS A 756 27.53 58.55 -7.34
C CYS A 756 28.01 58.70 -5.89
N ILE A 757 27.10 58.53 -4.92
CA ILE A 757 27.42 58.64 -3.49
C ILE A 757 28.21 57.42 -2.99
N ALA A 758 27.80 56.20 -3.36
CA ALA A 758 28.47 54.99 -2.89
C ALA A 758 29.95 54.94 -3.32
N ASN A 759 30.26 55.38 -4.54
CA ASN A 759 31.64 55.40 -5.05
C ASN A 759 32.53 56.50 -4.43
N LEU A 760 31.98 57.49 -3.71
CA LEU A 760 32.80 58.44 -2.94
C LEU A 760 33.66 57.73 -1.89
N SER A 761 33.18 56.60 -1.35
CA SER A 761 33.93 55.78 -0.38
C SER A 761 35.18 55.12 -0.95
N ARG A 762 35.27 54.98 -2.28
CA ARG A 762 36.43 54.41 -2.98
C ARG A 762 37.55 55.42 -3.21
N LEU A 763 37.26 56.72 -3.07
CA LEU A 763 38.29 57.76 -3.11
C LEU A 763 39.09 57.75 -1.80
N SER A 764 40.40 57.90 -1.89
CA SER A 764 41.22 58.15 -0.70
C SER A 764 40.80 59.46 -0.04
N LYS A 765 40.86 59.53 1.30
CA LYS A 765 40.43 60.69 2.08
C LYS A 765 40.98 62.02 1.53
N GLY A 766 42.29 62.10 1.27
CA GLY A 766 42.91 63.32 0.73
C GLY A 766 42.46 63.73 -0.68
N VAL A 767 41.95 62.79 -1.49
CA VAL A 767 41.36 63.10 -2.80
C VAL A 767 39.90 63.53 -2.66
N ARG A 768 39.14 62.86 -1.78
CA ARG A 768 37.76 63.23 -1.47
C ARG A 768 37.67 64.64 -0.89
N ASP A 769 38.52 64.96 0.08
CA ASP A 769 38.60 66.28 0.72
C ASP A 769 39.05 67.40 -0.26
N SER A 770 39.56 67.03 -1.45
CA SER A 770 40.00 67.98 -2.48
C SER A 770 38.91 68.37 -3.50
N ILE A 771 37.69 67.82 -3.37
CA ILE A 771 36.56 68.14 -4.25
C ILE A 771 36.06 69.56 -3.93
N ALA A 772 36.21 70.48 -4.88
CA ALA A 772 35.74 71.86 -4.78
C ALA A 772 34.27 71.95 -5.24
N PHE A 773 33.34 71.95 -4.28
CA PHE A 773 31.89 72.03 -4.57
C PHE A 773 31.40 73.43 -4.96
N ASP A 774 32.25 74.44 -4.85
CA ASP A 774 32.03 75.85 -5.17
C ASP A 774 32.57 76.27 -6.56
N ALA A 775 32.96 75.31 -7.40
CA ALA A 775 33.48 75.57 -8.74
C ALA A 775 32.45 76.29 -9.64
N GLU A 776 32.94 77.20 -10.50
CA GLU A 776 32.09 77.95 -11.44
C GLU A 776 31.52 77.02 -12.53
N GLY A 777 30.24 76.68 -12.37
CA GLY A 777 29.46 75.92 -13.35
C GLY A 777 29.70 74.40 -13.33
N LEU A 778 28.77 73.69 -13.95
CA LEU A 778 28.76 72.22 -14.02
C LEU A 778 29.98 71.64 -14.75
N GLU A 779 30.49 72.36 -15.75
CA GLU A 779 31.66 71.94 -16.54
C GLU A 779 32.95 72.08 -15.73
N GLY A 780 33.13 73.21 -15.03
CA GLY A 780 34.26 73.43 -14.12
C GLY A 780 34.24 72.49 -12.90
N PHE A 781 33.06 72.12 -12.42
CA PHE A 781 32.91 71.08 -11.39
C PHE A 781 33.41 69.73 -11.92
N ASN A 782 32.87 69.23 -13.03
CA ASN A 782 33.21 67.90 -13.54
C ASN A 782 34.66 67.75 -14.06
N ASP A 783 35.34 68.84 -14.39
CA ASP A 783 36.73 68.79 -14.88
C ASP A 783 37.78 68.50 -13.79
N GLN A 784 37.40 68.58 -12.51
CA GLN A 784 38.29 68.34 -11.38
C GLN A 784 38.91 66.93 -11.40
N ARG A 785 40.19 66.84 -11.04
CA ARG A 785 40.93 65.57 -11.00
C ARG A 785 40.25 64.52 -10.11
N ALA A 786 39.71 64.94 -8.96
CA ALA A 786 39.00 64.06 -8.04
C ALA A 786 37.70 63.51 -8.65
N LEU A 787 36.96 64.33 -9.40
CA LEU A 787 35.70 63.93 -10.05
C LEU A 787 35.93 63.09 -11.31
N LYS A 788 37.03 63.30 -12.04
CA LYS A 788 37.47 62.38 -13.11
C LYS A 788 37.82 60.99 -12.56
N GLN A 789 38.42 60.92 -11.38
CA GLN A 789 38.70 59.64 -10.70
C GLN A 789 37.41 58.98 -10.18
N LEU A 790 36.51 59.75 -9.58
CA LEU A 790 35.20 59.28 -9.16
C LEU A 790 34.39 58.73 -10.34
N LEU A 791 34.40 59.45 -11.46
CA LEU A 791 33.73 59.06 -12.70
C LEU A 791 34.29 57.73 -13.24
N HIS A 792 35.58 57.46 -13.10
CA HIS A 792 36.15 56.17 -13.47
C HIS A 792 35.57 55.03 -12.64
N PHE A 793 35.45 55.21 -11.32
CA PHE A 793 34.83 54.21 -10.45
C PHE A 793 33.33 54.01 -10.72
N ILE A 794 32.60 55.10 -11.00
CA ILE A 794 31.19 55.02 -11.37
C ILE A 794 31.04 54.31 -12.72
N LYS A 795 31.90 54.58 -13.71
CA LYS A 795 31.85 53.91 -15.02
C LYS A 795 32.33 52.46 -15.00
N GLU A 796 33.19 52.09 -14.04
CA GLU A 796 33.53 50.69 -13.79
C GLU A 796 32.31 49.90 -13.30
N GLU A 797 31.45 50.52 -12.47
CA GLU A 797 30.18 49.93 -12.03
C GLU A 797 29.08 50.04 -13.11
N LYS A 798 28.99 51.19 -13.77
CA LYS A 798 27.94 51.57 -14.72
C LYS A 798 28.55 52.13 -16.01
N PRO A 799 28.91 51.28 -16.98
CA PRO A 799 29.61 51.71 -18.21
C PRO A 799 28.87 52.77 -19.02
N PHE A 800 27.54 52.79 -18.91
CA PHE A 800 26.62 53.71 -19.60
C PHE A 800 26.42 55.05 -18.89
N PHE A 801 27.02 55.27 -17.71
CA PHE A 801 26.86 56.51 -16.94
C PHE A 801 27.32 57.73 -17.76
N GLU A 802 26.43 58.71 -17.93
CA GLU A 802 26.78 59.96 -18.61
C GLU A 802 27.79 60.73 -17.74
N PRO A 803 28.90 61.26 -18.29
CA PRO A 803 29.96 61.91 -17.53
C PRO A 803 29.55 63.31 -17.03
N ARG A 804 28.45 63.38 -16.29
CA ARG A 804 27.83 64.59 -15.78
C ARG A 804 27.37 64.39 -14.33
N LEU A 805 28.27 64.65 -13.40
CA LEU A 805 27.99 64.62 -11.96
C LEU A 805 27.38 65.96 -11.53
N GLN A 806 26.29 65.87 -10.77
CA GLN A 806 25.65 67.04 -10.14
C GLN A 806 26.22 67.23 -8.72
N PRO A 807 26.65 68.45 -8.33
CA PRO A 807 27.17 68.72 -6.99
C PRO A 807 26.19 68.35 -5.86
N GLU A 808 24.90 68.62 -6.07
CA GLU A 808 23.82 68.35 -5.11
C GLU A 808 23.63 66.85 -4.83
N HIS A 809 23.85 65.98 -5.82
CA HIS A 809 23.77 64.54 -5.65
C HIS A 809 24.82 64.04 -4.67
N LEU A 810 26.05 64.54 -4.77
CA LEU A 810 27.18 64.12 -3.96
C LEU A 810 27.13 64.61 -2.51
N ARG A 811 26.24 65.56 -2.18
CA ARG A 811 26.00 66.09 -0.82
C ARG A 811 24.65 65.70 -0.21
N SER A 812 23.90 64.83 -0.88
CA SER A 812 22.57 64.41 -0.41
C SER A 812 22.63 63.23 0.56
N VAL A 813 21.57 63.05 1.34
CA VAL A 813 21.33 61.82 2.13
C VAL A 813 20.27 61.00 1.41
N LEU A 814 20.62 59.79 1.00
CA LEU A 814 19.73 58.88 0.26
C LEU A 814 19.36 57.68 1.10
N CYS A 815 18.06 57.38 1.14
CA CYS A 815 17.58 56.11 1.65
C CYS A 815 17.68 55.05 0.55
N VAL A 816 18.55 54.06 0.72
CA VAL A 816 18.76 52.97 -0.23
C VAL A 816 18.45 51.62 0.38
N LYS A 817 17.82 50.76 -0.41
CA LYS A 817 17.71 49.36 -0.06
C LYS A 817 18.92 48.65 -0.66
N GLY A 818 19.81 48.14 0.19
CA GLY A 818 21.02 47.45 -0.27
C GLY A 818 20.65 46.23 -1.12
N LYS A 819 21.37 46.00 -2.23
CA LYS A 819 21.31 44.72 -2.93
C LYS A 819 21.75 43.65 -1.94
N HIS A 820 20.94 42.62 -1.70
CA HIS A 820 21.12 41.55 -0.70
C HIS A 820 22.31 40.60 -1.01
N THR A 821 23.45 41.18 -1.39
CA THR A 821 24.67 40.52 -1.86
C THR A 821 25.65 40.24 -0.72
N ASN A 822 25.51 40.94 0.41
CA ASN A 822 26.26 40.70 1.63
C ASN A 822 25.35 40.08 2.70
N SER A 823 25.76 38.94 3.26
CA SER A 823 25.02 38.20 4.28
C SER A 823 24.78 38.98 5.57
N ARG A 824 25.53 40.05 5.85
CA ARG A 824 25.28 40.94 7.01
C ARG A 824 24.11 41.91 6.76
N ILE A 825 23.85 42.23 5.50
CA ILE A 825 22.81 43.18 5.06
C ILE A 825 21.49 42.45 4.79
N SER A 826 21.53 41.18 4.40
CA SER A 826 20.34 40.39 4.02
C SER A 826 19.36 40.11 5.17
N PHE A 827 19.81 40.16 6.42
CA PHE A 827 18.99 39.88 7.61
C PHE A 827 18.58 41.12 8.41
N GLN A 828 19.00 42.30 7.96
CA GLN A 828 18.53 43.56 8.52
C GLN A 828 17.30 44.00 7.73
N SER A 829 16.11 43.88 8.33
CA SER A 829 14.89 44.47 7.79
C SER A 829 15.00 45.99 7.92
N GLY A 830 15.46 46.66 6.87
CA GLY A 830 15.61 48.11 6.87
C GLY A 830 16.20 48.65 5.57
N ALA A 831 16.04 49.95 5.38
CA ALA A 831 16.79 50.69 4.36
C ALA A 831 18.01 51.34 5.03
N PHE A 832 19.05 51.57 4.25
CA PHE A 832 20.28 52.23 4.67
C PHE A 832 20.23 53.69 4.26
N LEU A 833 20.86 54.55 5.07
CA LEU A 833 21.11 55.93 4.67
C LEU A 833 22.53 56.01 4.10
N LEU A 834 22.63 56.34 2.82
CA LEU A 834 23.87 56.75 2.17
C LEU A 834 24.07 58.25 2.41
N PHE A 835 25.18 58.58 3.04
CA PHE A 835 25.57 59.95 3.29
C PHE A 835 26.57 60.39 2.22
N GLY A 836 26.20 61.45 1.49
CA GLY A 836 27.11 62.21 0.65
C GLY A 836 28.24 62.87 1.45
N ASP A 837 29.11 63.56 0.73
CA ASP A 837 30.19 64.31 1.33
C ASP A 837 29.67 65.44 2.23
N GLU A 838 30.17 65.47 3.47
CA GLU A 838 29.72 66.38 4.55
C GLU A 838 28.19 66.47 4.74
N ALA A 839 27.43 65.47 4.30
CA ALA A 839 25.99 65.45 4.44
C ALA A 839 25.61 65.25 5.92
N VAL A 840 24.86 66.20 6.49
CA VAL A 840 24.36 66.13 7.87
C VAL A 840 22.86 65.86 7.86
N LEU A 841 22.43 64.89 8.66
CA LEU A 841 21.02 64.66 8.98
C LEU A 841 20.79 65.26 10.38
N ASP A 842 20.03 66.36 10.44
CA ASP A 842 19.71 67.06 11.69
C ASP A 842 18.71 66.27 12.55
N GLU A 843 18.48 66.72 13.79
CA GLU A 843 17.59 66.02 14.73
C GLU A 843 16.10 66.13 14.38
N GLU A 844 15.73 67.01 13.44
CA GLU A 844 14.36 67.22 12.95
C GLU A 844 14.05 66.42 11.66
N GLY A 845 15.08 65.98 10.93
CA GLY A 845 14.98 65.24 9.67
C GLY A 845 15.06 66.14 8.43
N THR A 846 15.06 65.54 7.24
CA THR A 846 15.01 66.32 5.97
C THR A 846 13.58 66.37 5.42
N THR A 847 13.33 67.17 4.38
CA THR A 847 12.06 67.21 3.64
C THR A 847 11.53 65.82 3.22
N ASN A 848 12.43 64.84 3.07
CA ASN A 848 12.12 63.49 2.64
C ASN A 848 12.34 62.40 3.71
N ILE A 849 12.89 62.73 4.89
CA ILE A 849 13.25 61.75 5.93
C ILE A 849 12.81 62.26 7.30
N THR A 850 11.81 61.61 7.89
CA THR A 850 11.33 61.90 9.25
C THR A 850 12.04 61.04 10.29
N LEU A 851 12.45 61.63 11.42
CA LEU A 851 13.17 60.95 12.50
C LEU A 851 12.32 60.80 13.78
N HIS A 852 12.35 59.60 14.38
CA HIS A 852 11.75 59.33 15.69
C HIS A 852 12.72 58.53 16.56
N ARG A 853 12.94 58.96 17.82
CA ARG A 853 13.81 58.30 18.79
C ARG A 853 13.01 57.60 19.89
N ILE A 854 13.42 56.39 20.24
CA ILE A 854 12.84 55.61 21.35
C ILE A 854 13.97 55.15 22.27
N ALA A 855 13.88 55.48 23.56
CA ALA A 855 14.83 55.07 24.58
C ALA A 855 14.41 53.74 25.23
N ILE A 856 15.29 52.73 25.21
CA ILE A 856 15.00 51.39 25.75
C ILE A 856 15.51 51.29 27.19
N THR A 857 14.59 51.13 28.15
CA THR A 857 14.91 51.06 29.59
C THR A 857 14.92 49.64 30.18
N ASN A 858 14.48 48.60 29.44
CA ASN A 858 14.35 47.22 29.97
C ASN A 858 14.85 46.12 29.02
N LYS A 859 16.13 46.22 28.65
CA LYS A 859 16.77 45.40 27.60
C LYS A 859 16.63 43.87 27.79
N ARG A 860 16.69 43.36 29.03
CA ARG A 860 16.65 41.90 29.28
C ARG A 860 15.29 41.25 29.03
N ALA A 861 14.20 41.94 29.37
CA ALA A 861 12.84 41.43 29.13
C ALA A 861 12.53 41.41 27.62
N ILE A 862 12.85 42.51 26.94
CA ILE A 862 12.68 42.67 25.50
C ILE A 862 13.46 41.60 24.73
N LEU A 863 14.72 41.31 25.10
CA LEU A 863 15.49 40.25 24.45
C LEU A 863 14.87 38.85 24.62
N LYS A 864 14.21 38.55 25.75
CA LYS A 864 13.50 37.29 25.94
C LYS A 864 12.22 37.20 25.10
N GLU A 865 11.52 38.32 24.94
CA GLU A 865 10.32 38.39 24.09
C GLU A 865 10.67 38.29 22.61
N LEU A 866 11.73 38.97 22.18
CA LEU A 866 12.27 38.87 20.82
C LEU A 866 12.74 37.44 20.49
N ASP A 867 13.40 36.75 21.44
CA ASP A 867 13.82 35.35 21.25
C ASP A 867 12.62 34.40 21.09
N ARG A 868 11.49 34.65 21.75
CA ARG A 868 10.23 33.90 21.53
C ARG A 868 9.65 34.11 20.14
N LEU A 869 9.94 35.26 19.52
CA LEU A 869 9.56 35.59 18.15
C LEU A 869 10.65 35.16 17.14
N ASN A 870 11.62 34.33 17.55
CA ASN A 870 12.76 33.89 16.74
C ASN A 870 13.67 35.03 16.24
N ILE A 871 13.64 36.19 16.90
CA ILE A 871 14.56 37.30 16.65
C ILE A 871 15.65 37.25 17.72
N ASN A 872 16.76 36.55 17.41
CA ASN A 872 17.85 36.31 18.34
C ASN A 872 19.21 36.37 17.64
N GLU A 873 20.30 36.20 18.40
CA GLU A 873 21.65 36.36 17.87
C GLU A 873 21.96 35.43 16.69
N SER A 874 21.38 34.22 16.65
CA SER A 874 21.58 33.25 15.58
C SER A 874 20.80 33.56 14.30
N THR A 875 19.64 34.22 14.42
CA THR A 875 18.81 34.62 13.27
C THR A 875 19.17 35.98 12.72
N VAL A 876 19.72 36.88 13.55
CA VAL A 876 20.20 38.21 13.14
C VAL A 876 21.63 38.15 12.57
N PHE A 877 22.48 37.24 13.08
CA PHE A 877 23.86 37.04 12.61
C PHE A 877 24.11 35.56 12.27
N PRO A 878 23.77 35.09 11.06
CA PRO A 878 23.68 33.67 10.71
C PRO A 878 25.04 33.10 10.29
N TYR A 879 26.05 33.35 11.11
CA TYR A 879 27.34 32.67 11.03
C TYR A 879 27.29 31.43 11.93
N ILE A 880 27.96 30.36 11.50
CA ILE A 880 28.04 29.08 12.25
C ILE A 880 28.44 29.31 13.72
N GLU A 881 29.30 30.28 13.99
CA GLU A 881 29.78 30.64 15.32
C GLU A 881 28.68 31.25 16.21
N SER A 882 27.79 32.07 15.64
CA SER A 882 26.65 32.69 16.35
C SER A 882 25.53 31.69 16.60
N SER A 883 25.25 30.81 15.63
CA SER A 883 24.29 29.71 15.79
C SER A 883 24.78 28.71 16.84
N ALA A 884 26.05 28.30 16.79
CA ALA A 884 26.66 27.41 17.77
C ALA A 884 26.65 28.00 19.18
N LYS A 885 26.87 29.31 19.33
CA LYS A 885 26.75 30.01 20.61
C LYS A 885 25.36 29.95 21.20
N TYR A 886 24.36 30.33 20.41
CA TYR A 886 22.98 30.39 20.86
C TYR A 886 22.54 29.01 21.37
N ILE A 887 22.91 27.96 20.64
CA ILE A 887 22.70 26.56 21.03
C ILE A 887 23.45 26.23 22.33
N ALA A 888 24.75 26.55 22.42
CA ALA A 888 25.56 26.27 23.61
C ALA A 888 25.05 26.98 24.87
N GLN A 889 24.50 28.19 24.75
CA GLN A 889 23.91 28.93 25.88
C GLN A 889 22.53 28.38 26.28
N LYS A 890 21.71 27.96 25.31
CA LYS A 890 20.37 27.40 25.55
C LYS A 890 20.42 25.99 26.15
N PHE A 891 21.44 25.21 25.79
CA PHE A 891 21.67 23.84 26.26
C PHE A 891 22.84 23.71 27.24
N ALA A 892 23.30 24.83 27.83
CA ALA A 892 24.16 24.75 29.00
C ALA A 892 23.40 24.01 30.11
N PHE A 893 23.74 22.74 30.33
CA PHE A 893 23.19 21.94 31.43
C PHE A 893 23.33 22.75 32.71
N GLN A 894 22.19 23.14 33.30
CA GLN A 894 22.19 23.59 34.70
C GLN A 894 22.68 22.40 35.50
N ALA A 895 23.92 22.48 35.98
CA ALA A 895 24.35 21.63 37.08
C ALA A 895 23.40 21.94 38.25
N SER A 896 22.54 20.98 38.53
CA SER A 896 21.71 20.95 39.73
C SER A 896 22.62 21.03 40.96
N GLU A 897 22.40 22.04 41.80
CA GLU A 897 22.58 21.89 43.25
C GLU A 897 21.48 20.98 43.82
#